data_AF-A0A848NTV1-F1
#
_entry.id   AF-A0A848NTV1-F1
#
_cell.length_a   1.000
_cell.length_b   1.000
_cell.length_c   1.000
_cell.angle_alpha   90.00
_cell.angle_beta   90.00
_cell.angle_gamma   90.00
#
_symmetry.space_group_name_H-M   'P 1'
#
loop_
_entity.id
_entity.type
_entity.pdbx_description
1 polymer ?
#
loop_
_entity_poly.entity_id
_entity_poly.type
_entity_poly.pdbx_seq_one_letter_code
_entity_poly.pdbx_strand_id
1 'polypeptide(L)'
;MSTSSAQLAADISQLHTDAGLMHNVIHGDANTTVLTNGGTVRSMANAINSITQFNLRGAWATATAYAFKDLFTNGGSVYVVLIAHTSTTISADQAAGKIGIYQGSTSDQIVVDGTTLTGFLLSSSQRVVDTMVALRGLSSTKYTRASVVGYRGVNNQGQGDFAQDSADTTSGAYVTGSIAPIASPGAPALSSSVAGALAATTYYVKYTLSTAVGETLPSAESSLAVPANSVLVGQSPAAQNGVTGYNVYVGTTTGNETKQNSTPIAIGTNWTEPTTGLIAGAALPTASTAGSLLTASAVTNGALALNQSVNGSGVTPCYIAALGTGAGGPGTYTVTGSQTVASQALTADNGTTAFVGFDGARWKRTDKVNLSVFSAGAYGDKSTDDTAPIANAFAAQKVGGTVDIPRAPGDAYIVASRTASGSVFDFSRVMNIRADGMYSALQPAAGTTVNTIILKPNPAVANIGSKWEGLALGDPYTGNRAGTNGIYVDTTVAGSNLSKMLFSRLNIMAGTGAAFLHINSPANNVNGGMYATSIENSVLKGGINLQATGDSNNAHKNLISGPNVGIYLSNTSGASLFTAMDNNITSTGGALQVDAGSRFKFLRNNCEQTTSFTGGAQYMLNISGANGTMSTPEIRGNHLGLFSNISNAGNIHLSNTIGALVSDNTILNSNASSVGIVIDANCLNTRIGPNTYGSSVGTKVVDNGTGTMGVIKIISTFANNWAASSAAPTSTPRFYKDILGTVRLHGKLANGTVTSGTTMFTLPTGFRPDQTCEFLVITYNGTTLTPGHIRVNTDGTVVIMAGQNTELHLDGIAFPAAGLADSISDL
;
A
#
# COMPACT_ATOMS: atom_id res chain seq x y z
N MET A 1 -77.58 -105.90 11.90
CA MET A 1 -77.41 -106.61 13.18
C MET A 1 -76.65 -105.68 14.09
N SER A 2 -77.21 -105.44 15.28
CA SER A 2 -76.77 -104.45 16.26
C SER A 2 -75.26 -104.45 16.43
N THR A 3 -74.59 -103.30 16.22
CA THR A 3 -73.42 -103.02 17.04
C THR A 3 -73.93 -103.16 18.47
N SER A 4 -73.46 -104.20 19.16
CA SER A 4 -73.77 -104.34 20.58
C SER A 4 -73.44 -103.00 21.22
N SER A 5 -74.29 -102.49 22.09
CA SER A 5 -74.06 -101.25 22.84
C SER A 5 -72.63 -101.16 23.40
N ALA A 6 -72.01 -102.30 23.68
CA ALA A 6 -70.60 -102.44 24.06
C ALA A 6 -69.56 -101.95 23.03
N GLN A 7 -69.71 -102.21 21.73
CA GLN A 7 -68.72 -101.80 20.72
C GLN A 7 -68.82 -100.29 20.42
N LEU A 8 -70.04 -99.76 20.32
CA LEU A 8 -70.24 -98.32 20.17
C LEU A 8 -69.70 -97.56 21.40
N ALA A 9 -69.87 -98.13 22.61
CA ALA A 9 -69.28 -97.56 23.81
C ALA A 9 -67.75 -97.62 23.81
N ALA A 10 -67.15 -98.69 23.29
CA ALA A 10 -65.69 -98.82 23.16
C ALA A 10 -65.11 -97.80 22.17
N ASP A 11 -65.73 -97.63 20.99
CA ASP A 11 -65.25 -96.70 19.97
C ASP A 11 -65.41 -95.23 20.43
N ILE A 12 -66.54 -94.90 21.09
CA ILE A 12 -66.75 -93.58 21.69
C ILE A 12 -65.74 -93.33 22.81
N SER A 13 -65.42 -94.34 23.62
CA SER A 13 -64.40 -94.23 24.67
C SER A 13 -63.02 -93.96 24.07
N GLN A 14 -62.63 -94.67 23.01
CA GLN A 14 -61.35 -94.45 22.35
C GLN A 14 -61.27 -93.08 21.68
N LEU A 15 -62.33 -92.65 20.98
CA LEU A 15 -62.40 -91.31 20.39
C LEU A 15 -62.31 -90.20 21.44
N HIS A 16 -62.92 -90.39 22.62
CA HIS A 16 -62.83 -89.42 23.70
C HIS A 16 -61.39 -89.34 24.26
N THR A 17 -60.71 -90.48 24.40
CA THR A 17 -59.30 -90.53 24.78
C THR A 17 -58.42 -89.82 23.75
N ASP A 18 -58.58 -90.13 22.46
CA ASP A 18 -57.76 -89.55 21.39
C ASP A 18 -58.01 -88.04 21.21
N ALA A 19 -59.28 -87.60 21.30
CA ALA A 19 -59.63 -86.18 21.29
C ALA A 19 -59.04 -85.43 22.49
N GLY A 20 -58.99 -86.07 23.67
CA GLY A 20 -58.32 -85.52 24.86
C GLY A 20 -56.81 -85.35 24.67
N LEU A 21 -56.15 -86.34 24.05
CA LEU A 21 -54.73 -86.24 23.71
C LEU A 21 -54.47 -85.09 22.71
N MET A 22 -55.28 -84.99 21.64
CA MET A 22 -55.12 -83.93 20.65
C MET A 22 -55.39 -82.53 21.24
N HIS A 23 -56.40 -82.40 22.10
CA HIS A 23 -56.69 -81.16 22.81
C HIS A 23 -55.49 -80.72 23.67
N ASN A 24 -54.88 -81.65 24.41
CA ASN A 24 -53.71 -81.35 25.24
C ASN A 24 -52.47 -80.97 24.41
N VAL A 25 -52.30 -81.51 23.20
CA VAL A 25 -51.18 -81.15 22.33
C VAL A 25 -51.36 -79.73 21.77
N ILE A 26 -52.57 -79.38 21.33
CA ILE A 26 -52.82 -78.08 20.68
C ILE A 26 -53.00 -76.96 21.71
N HIS A 27 -53.74 -77.22 22.78
CA HIS A 27 -54.15 -76.23 23.78
C HIS A 27 -53.46 -76.38 25.14
N GLY A 28 -52.55 -77.35 25.28
CA GLY A 28 -51.71 -77.47 26.47
C GLY A 28 -50.85 -76.24 26.69
N ASP A 29 -50.63 -75.90 27.94
CA ASP A 29 -49.83 -74.74 28.34
C ASP A 29 -48.34 -74.91 28.04
N ALA A 30 -47.54 -73.92 28.40
CA ALA A 30 -46.11 -73.88 28.11
C ALA A 30 -45.27 -74.94 28.85
N ASN A 31 -45.86 -75.77 29.72
CA ASN A 31 -45.19 -76.87 30.43
C ASN A 31 -45.78 -78.25 30.06
N THR A 32 -46.87 -78.26 29.31
CA THR A 32 -47.61 -79.48 28.99
C THR A 32 -46.81 -80.36 28.03
N THR A 33 -46.64 -81.62 28.43
CA THR A 33 -46.20 -82.70 27.55
C THR A 33 -47.28 -83.78 27.54
N VAL A 34 -47.55 -84.35 26.38
CA VAL A 34 -48.64 -85.29 26.15
C VAL A 34 -48.05 -86.62 25.71
N LEU A 35 -48.31 -87.67 26.47
CA LEU A 35 -47.91 -89.02 26.10
C LEU A 35 -48.87 -89.57 25.03
N THR A 36 -48.34 -89.84 23.84
CA THR A 36 -49.09 -90.49 22.76
C THR A 36 -48.57 -91.90 22.54
N ASN A 37 -49.25 -92.70 21.71
CA ASN A 37 -48.77 -94.05 21.35
C ASN A 37 -47.40 -94.04 20.65
N GLY A 38 -46.98 -92.91 20.07
CA GLY A 38 -45.65 -92.71 19.49
C GLY A 38 -44.60 -92.14 20.46
N GLY A 39 -44.95 -91.97 21.74
CA GLY A 39 -44.09 -91.35 22.76
C GLY A 39 -44.57 -89.97 23.20
N THR A 40 -43.80 -89.35 24.10
CA THR A 40 -44.12 -88.04 24.66
C THR A 40 -43.86 -86.93 23.66
N VAL A 41 -44.88 -86.14 23.34
CA VAL A 41 -44.80 -84.95 22.51
C VAL A 41 -45.07 -83.69 23.35
N ARG A 42 -44.53 -82.54 22.94
CA ARG A 42 -44.76 -81.25 23.61
C ARG A 42 -46.08 -80.63 23.15
N SER A 43 -46.72 -79.84 24.00
CA SER A 43 -47.77 -78.94 23.52
C SER A 43 -47.19 -77.90 22.56
N MET A 44 -48.05 -77.28 21.74
CA MET A 44 -47.63 -76.19 20.86
C MET A 44 -47.05 -75.00 21.64
N ALA A 45 -47.64 -74.65 22.77
CA ALA A 45 -47.14 -73.57 23.62
C ALA A 45 -45.77 -73.91 24.24
N ASN A 46 -45.56 -75.15 24.69
CA ASN A 46 -44.25 -75.60 25.22
C ASN A 46 -43.17 -75.63 24.12
N ALA A 47 -43.51 -76.10 22.91
CA ALA A 47 -42.60 -76.09 21.77
C ALA A 47 -42.19 -74.65 21.39
N ILE A 48 -43.14 -73.73 21.27
CA ILE A 48 -42.88 -72.32 20.98
C ILE A 48 -42.05 -71.68 22.12
N ASN A 49 -42.41 -71.93 23.38
CA ASN A 49 -41.69 -71.38 24.53
C ASN A 49 -40.22 -71.85 24.60
N SER A 50 -39.97 -73.11 24.20
CA SER A 50 -38.60 -73.67 24.12
C SER A 50 -37.75 -73.04 23.00
N ILE A 51 -38.38 -72.44 21.98
CA ILE A 51 -37.69 -71.74 20.89
C ILE A 51 -37.37 -70.29 21.29
N THR A 52 -38.14 -69.68 22.21
CA THR A 52 -38.04 -68.25 22.55
C THR A 52 -37.17 -67.90 23.76
N GLN A 53 -36.67 -68.87 24.54
CA GLN A 53 -35.97 -68.59 25.80
C GLN A 53 -34.43 -68.61 25.65
N PHE A 54 -33.76 -67.59 26.20
CA PHE A 54 -32.31 -67.58 26.41
C PHE A 54 -31.96 -68.17 27.79
N ASN A 55 -30.80 -68.83 27.90
CA ASN A 55 -30.34 -69.41 29.16
C ASN A 55 -29.42 -68.43 29.88
N LEU A 56 -29.84 -67.85 31.00
CA LEU A 56 -29.01 -66.92 31.76
C LEU A 56 -27.93 -67.68 32.55
N ARG A 57 -26.66 -67.41 32.28
CA ARG A 57 -25.49 -68.04 32.93
C ARG A 57 -24.71 -67.13 33.89
N GLY A 58 -25.02 -65.84 33.93
CA GLY A 58 -24.29 -64.87 34.76
C GLY A 58 -22.91 -64.55 34.18
N ALA A 59 -21.88 -64.34 35.01
CA ALA A 59 -20.56 -63.94 34.54
C ALA A 59 -19.85 -65.02 33.70
N TRP A 60 -19.01 -64.62 32.74
CA TRP A 60 -18.18 -65.54 31.97
C TRP A 60 -17.18 -66.30 32.86
N ALA A 61 -17.12 -67.62 32.70
CA ALA A 61 -16.13 -68.50 33.31
C ALA A 61 -15.40 -69.28 32.22
N THR A 62 -14.08 -69.46 32.35
CA THR A 62 -13.28 -70.26 31.42
C THR A 62 -13.47 -71.76 31.68
N ALA A 63 -13.10 -72.62 30.72
CA ALA A 63 -13.24 -74.08 30.80
C ALA A 63 -14.67 -74.57 31.13
N THR A 64 -15.67 -73.74 30.89
CA THR A 64 -17.07 -73.97 31.21
C THR A 64 -17.82 -74.33 29.93
N ALA A 65 -18.62 -75.39 29.96
CA ALA A 65 -19.44 -75.76 28.82
C ALA A 65 -20.63 -74.79 28.70
N TYR A 66 -20.62 -73.96 27.68
CA TYR A 66 -21.73 -73.08 27.32
C TYR A 66 -22.54 -73.67 26.17
N ALA A 67 -23.86 -73.68 26.33
CA ALA A 67 -24.80 -74.14 25.32
C ALA A 67 -25.20 -72.98 24.38
N PHE A 68 -25.70 -73.33 23.20
CA PHE A 68 -26.32 -72.36 22.30
C PHE A 68 -27.42 -71.58 23.04
N LYS A 69 -27.49 -70.25 22.82
CA LYS A 69 -28.38 -69.29 23.51
C LYS A 69 -28.08 -69.06 24.99
N ASP A 70 -26.96 -69.55 25.51
CA ASP A 70 -26.49 -69.10 26.81
C ASP A 70 -26.15 -67.61 26.73
N LEU A 71 -26.76 -66.82 27.61
CA LEU A 71 -26.46 -65.43 27.85
C LEU A 71 -25.54 -65.32 29.05
N PHE A 72 -24.41 -64.64 28.88
CA PHE A 72 -23.49 -64.38 29.98
C PHE A 72 -23.00 -62.93 29.94
N THR A 73 -22.50 -62.44 31.06
CA THR A 73 -21.97 -61.09 31.21
C THR A 73 -20.45 -61.11 31.32
N ASN A 74 -19.80 -60.16 30.68
CA ASN A 74 -18.38 -59.92 30.86
C ASN A 74 -18.08 -58.43 30.64
N GLY A 75 -17.39 -57.79 31.59
CA GLY A 75 -16.99 -56.38 31.48
C GLY A 75 -18.15 -55.39 31.26
N GLY A 76 -19.35 -55.69 31.77
CA GLY A 76 -20.54 -54.84 31.61
C GLY A 76 -21.35 -55.09 30.33
N SER A 77 -20.86 -55.89 29.39
CA SER A 77 -21.60 -56.29 28.19
C SER A 77 -22.26 -57.67 28.38
N VAL A 78 -23.38 -57.90 27.70
CA VAL A 78 -24.08 -59.19 27.62
C VAL A 78 -23.74 -59.84 26.29
N TYR A 79 -23.30 -61.09 26.34
CA TYR A 79 -22.96 -61.91 25.18
C TYR A 79 -23.94 -63.07 25.07
N VAL A 80 -24.22 -63.50 23.85
CA VAL A 80 -24.96 -64.71 23.52
C VAL A 80 -24.04 -65.74 22.88
N VAL A 81 -24.17 -66.98 23.30
CA VAL A 81 -23.46 -68.11 22.71
C VAL A 81 -24.16 -68.54 21.43
N LEU A 82 -23.44 -68.42 20.32
CA LEU A 82 -23.92 -68.70 18.97
C LEU A 82 -23.62 -70.15 18.55
N ILE A 83 -22.60 -70.77 19.16
CA ILE A 83 -22.22 -72.17 18.94
C ILE A 83 -21.86 -72.77 20.29
N ALA A 84 -22.44 -73.92 20.65
CA ALA A 84 -22.10 -74.61 21.90
C ALA A 84 -20.61 -74.99 21.92
N HIS A 85 -19.90 -74.64 22.99
CA HIS A 85 -18.46 -74.88 23.13
C HIS A 85 -18.06 -74.88 24.61
N THR A 86 -16.89 -75.44 24.90
CA THR A 86 -16.20 -75.20 26.17
C THR A 86 -15.42 -73.89 26.06
N SER A 87 -15.71 -72.95 26.95
CA SER A 87 -15.14 -71.60 26.94
C SER A 87 -13.62 -71.58 27.11
N THR A 88 -13.00 -70.67 26.40
CA THR A 88 -11.60 -70.27 26.53
C THR A 88 -11.57 -68.82 27.01
N THR A 89 -10.95 -67.90 26.26
CA THR A 89 -11.07 -66.46 26.51
C THR A 89 -12.17 -65.87 25.65
N ILE A 90 -12.81 -64.80 26.13
CA ILE A 90 -13.84 -64.07 25.37
C ILE A 90 -13.33 -63.68 23.98
N SER A 91 -12.12 -63.13 23.89
CA SER A 91 -11.54 -62.71 22.62
C SER A 91 -11.35 -63.87 21.64
N ALA A 92 -10.92 -65.05 22.12
CA ALA A 92 -10.72 -66.21 21.26
C ALA A 92 -12.04 -66.83 20.79
N ASP A 93 -13.02 -66.97 21.69
CA ASP A 93 -14.31 -67.55 21.33
C ASP A 93 -15.17 -66.60 20.47
N GLN A 94 -15.01 -65.29 20.64
CA GLN A 94 -15.65 -64.29 19.78
C GLN A 94 -15.00 -64.25 18.39
N ALA A 95 -13.67 -64.28 18.31
CA ALA A 95 -12.96 -64.35 17.03
C ALA A 95 -13.27 -65.63 16.25
N ALA A 96 -13.54 -66.74 16.96
CA ALA A 96 -13.98 -68.00 16.38
C ALA A 96 -15.49 -68.03 16.05
N GLY A 97 -16.23 -66.93 16.26
CA GLY A 97 -17.66 -66.81 15.98
C GLY A 97 -18.57 -67.64 16.90
N LYS A 98 -18.05 -68.16 18.01
CA LYS A 98 -18.79 -69.01 18.95
C LYS A 98 -19.69 -68.21 19.89
N ILE A 99 -19.36 -66.94 20.11
CA ILE A 99 -20.12 -65.99 20.92
C ILE A 99 -20.28 -64.67 20.16
N GLY A 100 -21.36 -63.96 20.42
CA GLY A 100 -21.62 -62.62 19.88
C GLY A 100 -22.13 -61.68 20.96
N ILE A 101 -21.95 -60.37 20.78
CA ILE A 101 -22.51 -59.39 21.71
C ILE A 101 -24.02 -59.33 21.51
N TYR A 102 -24.78 -59.52 22.58
CA TYR A 102 -26.23 -59.43 22.58
C TYR A 102 -26.70 -58.02 22.96
N GLN A 103 -26.11 -57.41 24.00
CA GLN A 103 -26.42 -56.05 24.45
C GLN A 103 -25.20 -55.38 25.13
N GLY A 104 -25.09 -54.05 25.02
CA GLY A 104 -24.11 -53.25 25.78
C GLY A 104 -22.71 -53.12 25.16
N SER A 105 -22.61 -52.95 23.84
CA SER A 105 -21.32 -52.66 23.17
C SER A 105 -20.67 -51.39 23.74
N THR A 106 -19.38 -51.47 24.08
CA THR A 106 -18.60 -50.30 24.51
C THR A 106 -18.03 -49.53 23.30
N SER A 107 -17.68 -48.26 23.48
CA SER A 107 -17.10 -47.42 22.42
C SER A 107 -15.82 -47.99 21.80
N ASP A 108 -15.09 -48.83 22.55
CA ASP A 108 -13.87 -49.50 22.08
C ASP A 108 -14.13 -50.72 21.18
N GLN A 109 -15.39 -51.13 21.01
CA GLN A 109 -15.79 -52.27 20.19
C GLN A 109 -16.57 -51.87 18.92
N ILE A 110 -16.92 -50.59 18.79
CA ILE A 110 -17.52 -50.03 17.57
C ILE A 110 -16.37 -49.64 16.64
N VAL A 111 -16.22 -50.32 15.51
CA VAL A 111 -15.17 -50.01 14.53
C VAL A 111 -15.72 -49.04 13.48
N VAL A 112 -15.06 -47.89 13.34
CA VAL A 112 -15.32 -46.88 12.32
C VAL A 112 -14.02 -46.68 11.54
N ASP A 113 -14.06 -46.87 10.22
CA ASP A 113 -12.91 -46.73 9.32
C ASP A 113 -11.63 -47.45 9.79
N GLY A 114 -11.79 -48.65 10.34
CA GLY A 114 -10.65 -49.49 10.78
C GLY A 114 -10.06 -49.13 12.15
N THR A 115 -10.67 -48.20 12.90
CA THR A 115 -10.28 -47.83 14.27
C THR A 115 -11.48 -47.93 15.22
N THR A 116 -11.28 -47.95 16.54
CA THR A 116 -12.41 -47.89 17.49
C THR A 116 -13.11 -46.52 17.39
N LEU A 117 -14.37 -46.41 17.79
CA LEU A 117 -15.06 -45.11 17.83
C LEU A 117 -14.28 -44.11 18.70
N THR A 118 -13.73 -44.58 19.82
CA THR A 118 -12.80 -43.80 20.66
C THR A 118 -11.57 -43.35 19.87
N GLY A 119 -10.94 -44.26 19.12
CA GLY A 119 -9.79 -43.98 18.26
C GLY A 119 -10.12 -43.00 17.14
N PHE A 120 -11.28 -43.12 16.49
CA PHE A 120 -11.76 -42.25 15.43
C PHE A 120 -11.98 -40.83 15.96
N LEU A 121 -12.65 -40.70 17.10
CA LEU A 121 -12.89 -39.42 17.76
C LEU A 121 -11.61 -38.75 18.29
N LEU A 122 -10.62 -39.53 18.75
CA LEU A 122 -9.29 -39.02 19.14
C LEU A 122 -8.40 -38.71 17.93
N SER A 123 -8.55 -39.44 16.83
CA SER A 123 -7.83 -39.22 15.57
C SER A 123 -8.40 -38.08 14.73
N SER A 124 -9.53 -37.48 15.15
CA SER A 124 -10.13 -36.29 14.55
C SER A 124 -9.30 -35.04 14.89
N SER A 125 -8.03 -35.05 14.49
CA SER A 125 -7.04 -34.02 14.79
C SER A 125 -7.33 -32.67 14.12
N GLN A 126 -8.32 -32.60 13.22
CA GLN A 126 -8.72 -31.40 12.51
C GLN A 126 -10.11 -30.93 12.94
N ARG A 127 -10.22 -29.65 13.28
CA ARG A 127 -11.50 -29.01 13.65
C ARG A 127 -11.85 -27.84 12.74
N VAL A 128 -13.10 -27.72 12.31
CA VAL A 128 -13.61 -26.47 11.71
C VAL A 128 -14.18 -25.59 12.83
N VAL A 129 -13.77 -24.32 12.84
CA VAL A 129 -14.22 -23.33 13.82
C VAL A 129 -14.65 -22.03 13.13
N ASP A 130 -15.64 -21.35 13.72
CA ASP A 130 -16.24 -20.15 13.11
C ASP A 130 -15.51 -18.84 13.44
N THR A 131 -14.61 -18.86 14.43
CA THR A 131 -13.92 -17.66 14.94
C THR A 131 -12.50 -17.95 15.39
N MET A 132 -11.64 -16.92 15.41
CA MET A 132 -10.33 -16.99 16.06
C MET A 132 -10.44 -17.25 17.57
N VAL A 133 -11.52 -16.79 18.21
CA VAL A 133 -11.79 -17.07 19.62
C VAL A 133 -11.99 -18.57 19.83
N ALA A 134 -12.73 -19.23 18.94
CA ALA A 134 -12.93 -20.67 18.99
C ALA A 134 -11.64 -21.45 18.70
N LEU A 135 -10.79 -20.98 17.77
CA LEU A 135 -9.45 -21.56 17.56
C LEU A 135 -8.62 -21.54 18.85
N ARG A 136 -8.58 -20.37 19.51
CA ARG A 136 -7.84 -20.18 20.77
C ARG A 136 -8.37 -21.06 21.91
N GLY A 137 -9.64 -21.47 21.84
CA GLY A 137 -10.30 -22.36 22.79
C GLY A 137 -10.11 -23.86 22.51
N LEU A 138 -9.44 -24.24 21.41
CA LEU A 138 -9.19 -25.64 21.10
C LEU A 138 -8.15 -26.21 22.06
N SER A 139 -8.43 -27.41 22.57
CA SER A 139 -7.47 -28.18 23.34
C SER A 139 -6.46 -28.86 22.39
N SER A 140 -5.20 -28.47 22.50
CA SER A 140 -4.09 -29.02 21.69
C SER A 140 -3.81 -30.49 21.92
N THR A 141 -4.29 -31.08 23.02
CA THR A 141 -4.22 -32.53 23.25
C THR A 141 -5.22 -33.31 22.41
N LYS A 142 -6.25 -32.64 21.87
CA LYS A 142 -7.30 -33.24 21.01
C LYS A 142 -7.16 -32.84 19.55
N TYR A 143 -6.75 -31.60 19.28
CA TYR A 143 -6.68 -31.05 17.93
C TYR A 143 -5.27 -30.56 17.63
N THR A 144 -4.71 -30.98 16.51
CA THR A 144 -3.40 -30.52 16.00
C THR A 144 -3.54 -29.70 14.73
N ARG A 145 -4.75 -29.63 14.15
CA ARG A 145 -5.12 -28.83 12.99
C ARG A 145 -6.48 -28.17 13.19
N ALA A 146 -6.69 -27.03 12.55
CA ALA A 146 -7.99 -26.39 12.51
C ALA A 146 -8.18 -25.56 11.25
N SER A 147 -9.39 -25.48 10.74
CA SER A 147 -9.78 -24.57 9.66
C SER A 147 -10.69 -23.50 10.24
N VAL A 148 -10.37 -22.22 10.02
CA VAL A 148 -11.12 -21.10 10.57
C VAL A 148 -11.91 -20.43 9.47
N VAL A 149 -13.24 -20.56 9.52
CA VAL A 149 -14.14 -20.05 8.47
C VAL A 149 -14.51 -18.57 8.64
N GLY A 150 -14.18 -17.95 9.78
CA GLY A 150 -14.35 -16.52 10.00
C GLY A 150 -13.42 -15.98 11.10
N TYR A 151 -12.98 -14.72 11.01
CA TYR A 151 -12.13 -14.15 12.08
C TYR A 151 -12.94 -13.90 13.36
N ARG A 152 -14.10 -13.23 13.22
CA ARG A 152 -14.90 -12.67 14.33
C ARG A 152 -16.30 -13.28 14.46
N GLY A 153 -16.78 -13.98 13.43
CA GLY A 153 -18.11 -14.59 13.39
C GLY A 153 -18.33 -15.35 12.09
N VAL A 154 -19.46 -16.06 12.02
CA VAL A 154 -19.93 -16.72 10.80
C VAL A 154 -20.10 -15.69 9.67
N ASN A 155 -19.63 -16.01 8.46
CA ASN A 155 -19.69 -15.18 7.24
C ASN A 155 -18.73 -13.98 7.15
N ASN A 156 -17.74 -13.84 8.05
CA ASN A 156 -16.58 -12.98 7.78
C ASN A 156 -15.57 -13.77 6.91
N GLN A 157 -14.81 -13.10 6.03
CA GLN A 157 -13.85 -13.78 5.16
C GLN A 157 -12.85 -14.57 6.02
N GLY A 158 -12.82 -15.89 5.81
CA GLY A 158 -12.11 -16.86 6.66
C GLY A 158 -10.58 -16.69 6.68
N GLN A 159 -9.97 -17.35 7.67
CA GLN A 159 -8.55 -17.21 8.03
C GLN A 159 -7.67 -18.35 7.49
N GLY A 160 -8.28 -19.34 6.84
CA GLY A 160 -7.60 -20.50 6.28
C GLY A 160 -7.30 -21.57 7.33
N ASP A 161 -6.27 -22.37 7.06
CA ASP A 161 -5.92 -23.53 7.85
C ASP A 161 -4.74 -23.25 8.80
N PHE A 162 -4.83 -23.87 9.98
CA PHE A 162 -3.88 -23.74 11.08
C PHE A 162 -3.40 -25.11 11.52
N ALA A 163 -2.12 -25.20 11.84
CA ALA A 163 -1.51 -26.34 12.52
C ALA A 163 -0.97 -25.89 13.87
N GLN A 164 -1.16 -26.72 14.89
CA GLN A 164 -0.54 -26.50 16.19
C GLN A 164 0.95 -26.84 16.09
N ASP A 165 1.79 -25.90 16.48
CA ASP A 165 3.22 -26.07 16.62
C ASP A 165 3.55 -26.30 18.10
N SER A 166 3.88 -27.54 18.45
CA SER A 166 4.22 -27.92 19.82
C SER A 166 5.66 -27.54 20.21
N ALA A 167 6.52 -27.17 19.25
CA ALA A 167 7.90 -26.78 19.52
C ALA A 167 8.02 -25.28 19.83
N ASP A 168 7.06 -24.47 19.39
CA ASP A 168 7.03 -23.04 19.63
C ASP A 168 6.38 -22.69 20.97
N THR A 169 7.16 -22.09 21.87
CA THR A 169 6.68 -21.56 23.17
C THR A 169 6.82 -20.03 23.27
N THR A 170 7.35 -19.38 22.24
CA THR A 170 7.82 -17.97 22.30
C THR A 170 6.97 -17.02 21.47
N SER A 171 6.20 -17.51 20.49
CA SER A 171 5.36 -16.68 19.63
C SER A 171 4.07 -16.25 20.31
N GLY A 172 4.18 -15.28 21.22
CA GLY A 172 3.06 -14.64 21.89
C GLY A 172 2.82 -15.11 23.32
N ALA A 173 1.82 -14.52 23.98
CA ALA A 173 1.53 -14.74 25.39
C ALA A 173 0.03 -14.73 25.73
N TYR A 174 -0.36 -15.52 26.73
CA TYR A 174 -1.68 -15.46 27.36
C TYR A 174 -1.57 -14.68 28.67
N VAL A 175 -2.34 -13.60 28.78
CA VAL A 175 -2.16 -12.56 29.80
C VAL A 175 -3.45 -12.40 30.57
N THR A 176 -3.37 -12.17 31.88
CA THR A 176 -4.46 -11.56 32.65
C THR A 176 -4.04 -10.13 32.97
N GLY A 177 -4.86 -9.16 32.62
CA GLY A 177 -4.51 -7.76 32.84
C GLY A 177 -5.61 -6.79 32.46
N SER A 178 -5.42 -5.53 32.87
CA SER A 178 -6.29 -4.40 32.56
C SER A 178 -5.56 -3.39 31.67
N ILE A 179 -6.30 -2.62 30.87
CA ILE A 179 -5.77 -1.53 30.07
C ILE A 179 -6.41 -0.23 30.54
N ALA A 180 -5.63 0.81 30.76
CA ALA A 180 -6.16 2.13 31.15
C ALA A 180 -5.41 3.25 30.43
N PRO A 181 -6.09 4.35 30.03
CA PRO A 181 -5.42 5.51 29.45
C PRO A 181 -4.37 6.09 30.38
N ILE A 182 -3.29 6.62 29.81
CA ILE A 182 -2.28 7.35 30.59
C ILE A 182 -2.86 8.70 30.99
N ALA A 183 -3.04 8.91 32.30
CA ALA A 183 -3.62 10.13 32.85
C ALA A 183 -2.75 11.37 32.57
N SER A 184 -3.39 12.53 32.44
CA SER A 184 -2.71 13.83 32.36
C SER A 184 -1.88 14.11 33.62
N PRO A 185 -0.80 14.90 33.52
CA PRO A 185 -0.02 15.26 34.69
C PRO A 185 -0.79 16.19 35.62
N GLY A 186 -0.37 16.23 36.89
CA GLY A 186 -0.82 17.25 37.83
C GLY A 186 -0.41 18.67 37.40
N ALA A 187 -1.03 19.68 38.02
CA ALA A 187 -0.72 21.08 37.74
C ALA A 187 0.78 21.38 37.96
N PRO A 188 1.43 22.19 37.11
CA PRO A 188 2.86 22.50 37.25
C PRO A 188 3.19 23.16 38.59
N ALA A 189 4.25 22.69 39.25
CA ALA A 189 4.83 23.42 40.37
C ALA A 189 5.86 24.42 39.82
N LEU A 190 5.62 25.71 40.07
CA LEU A 190 6.38 26.81 39.47
C LEU A 190 7.23 27.54 40.50
N SER A 191 8.41 27.98 40.07
CA SER A 191 9.34 28.83 40.82
C SER A 191 10.01 29.82 39.86
N SER A 192 10.80 30.76 40.37
CA SER A 192 11.64 31.64 39.56
C SER A 192 13.10 31.55 39.97
N SER A 193 14.00 31.85 39.05
CA SER A 193 15.44 31.98 39.30
C SER A 193 15.97 33.27 38.70
N VAL A 194 16.88 33.94 39.39
CA VAL A 194 17.51 35.17 38.88
C VAL A 194 18.39 34.82 37.68
N ALA A 195 17.99 35.27 36.49
CA ALA A 195 18.72 35.09 35.24
C ALA A 195 18.15 36.02 34.16
N GLY A 196 19.01 36.53 33.28
CA GLY A 196 18.61 37.37 32.15
C GLY A 196 18.14 38.77 32.53
N ALA A 197 17.62 39.50 31.54
CA ALA A 197 17.13 40.87 31.66
C ALA A 197 15.66 41.00 31.20
N LEU A 198 14.84 39.99 31.52
CA LEU A 198 13.41 39.97 31.16
C LEU A 198 12.59 40.88 32.10
N ALA A 199 11.53 41.47 31.57
CA ALA A 199 10.59 42.28 32.35
C ALA A 199 9.73 41.40 33.29
N ALA A 200 9.24 42.01 34.37
CA ALA A 200 8.31 41.32 35.28
C ALA A 200 7.05 40.90 34.52
N THR A 201 6.73 39.59 34.55
CA THR A 201 5.69 38.99 33.73
C THR A 201 4.96 37.90 34.52
N THR A 202 3.64 37.83 34.40
CA THR A 202 2.86 36.69 34.90
C THR A 202 2.74 35.64 33.82
N TYR A 203 3.19 34.43 34.11
CA TYR A 203 3.12 33.30 33.21
C TYR A 203 2.04 32.31 33.65
N TYR A 204 1.41 31.68 32.66
CA TYR A 204 0.44 30.60 32.78
C TYR A 204 1.04 29.36 32.12
N VAL A 205 1.03 28.23 32.83
CA VAL A 205 1.79 27.04 32.46
C VAL A 205 0.91 25.80 32.54
N LYS A 206 1.03 24.94 31.53
CA LYS A 206 0.49 23.58 31.53
C LYS A 206 1.55 22.58 31.11
N TYR A 207 1.42 21.36 31.60
CA TYR A 207 2.24 20.23 31.19
C TYR A 207 1.41 19.18 30.49
N THR A 208 2.09 18.39 29.68
CA THR A 208 1.60 17.16 29.09
C THR A 208 2.69 16.11 29.26
N LEU A 209 2.30 14.84 29.42
CA LEU A 209 3.25 13.74 29.48
C LEU A 209 3.45 13.16 28.08
N SER A 210 4.68 12.74 27.79
CA SER A 210 5.08 12.13 26.53
C SER A 210 5.49 10.68 26.77
N THR A 211 5.04 9.79 25.90
CA THR A 211 5.29 8.35 25.93
C THR A 211 5.97 7.91 24.64
N ALA A 212 6.29 6.62 24.52
CA ALA A 212 6.76 6.03 23.27
C ALA A 212 5.74 6.12 22.11
N VAL A 213 4.47 6.46 22.39
CA VAL A 213 3.38 6.50 21.41
C VAL A 213 2.96 7.93 21.07
N GLY A 214 2.91 8.83 22.06
CA GLY A 214 2.43 10.19 21.86
C GLY A 214 2.32 10.98 23.15
N GLU A 215 1.34 11.89 23.21
CA GLU A 215 1.23 12.91 24.26
C GLU A 215 -0.14 12.89 24.96
N THR A 216 -0.18 13.19 26.25
CA THR A 216 -1.43 13.24 27.03
C THR A 216 -2.22 14.51 26.73
N LEU A 217 -3.45 14.57 27.25
CA LEU A 217 -4.12 15.85 27.46
C LEU A 217 -3.32 16.70 28.46
N PRO A 218 -3.48 18.04 28.43
CA PRO A 218 -2.75 18.91 29.33
C PRO A 218 -3.22 18.81 30.79
N SER A 219 -2.34 19.21 31.70
CA SER A 219 -2.62 19.41 33.11
C SER A 219 -3.61 20.57 33.32
N ALA A 220 -4.09 20.70 34.56
CA ALA A 220 -4.61 21.97 35.03
C ALA A 220 -3.53 23.08 34.90
N GLU A 221 -4.00 24.31 34.71
CA GLU A 221 -3.14 25.49 34.60
C GLU A 221 -2.57 25.89 35.95
N SER A 222 -1.29 26.22 35.98
CA SER A 222 -0.66 26.94 37.09
C SER A 222 -0.19 28.31 36.61
N SER A 223 -0.14 29.30 37.50
CA SER A 223 0.42 30.61 37.17
C SER A 223 1.45 31.08 38.20
N LEU A 224 2.40 31.90 37.74
CA LEU A 224 3.39 32.52 38.60
C LEU A 224 3.73 33.93 38.08
N ALA A 225 3.71 34.91 38.98
CA ALA A 225 4.28 36.23 38.74
C ALA A 225 5.80 36.16 38.91
N VAL A 226 6.55 36.30 37.82
CA VAL A 226 8.01 36.27 37.82
C VAL A 226 8.52 37.71 37.84
N PRO A 227 9.38 38.09 38.81
CA PRO A 227 9.91 39.45 38.90
C PRO A 227 10.90 39.75 37.75
N ALA A 228 11.20 41.03 37.53
CA ALA A 228 12.18 41.44 36.53
C ALA A 228 13.57 40.82 36.80
N ASN A 229 14.34 40.58 35.73
CA ASN A 229 15.66 39.93 35.76
C ASN A 229 15.64 38.50 36.32
N SER A 230 14.49 37.83 36.25
CA SER A 230 14.32 36.43 36.61
C SER A 230 13.62 35.68 35.49
N VAL A 231 13.84 34.37 35.43
CA VAL A 231 13.20 33.45 34.48
C VAL A 231 12.26 32.50 35.22
N LEU A 232 11.22 32.05 34.53
CA LEU A 232 10.32 31.01 35.02
C LEU A 232 11.05 29.66 35.08
N VAL A 233 10.88 28.94 36.19
CA VAL A 233 11.35 27.56 36.37
C VAL A 233 10.15 26.68 36.68
N GLY A 234 9.91 25.71 35.81
CA GLY A 234 8.88 24.71 35.97
C GLY A 234 9.48 23.39 36.46
N GLN A 235 9.05 22.93 37.64
CA GLN A 235 9.50 21.65 38.20
C GLN A 235 9.00 20.48 37.35
N SER A 236 9.81 19.43 37.20
CA SER A 236 9.36 18.22 36.49
C SER A 236 8.08 17.65 37.12
N PRO A 237 7.12 17.16 36.31
CA PRO A 237 6.03 16.32 36.80
C PRO A 237 6.54 15.08 37.54
N ALA A 238 5.67 14.51 38.37
CA ALA A 238 5.91 13.22 39.01
C ALA A 238 6.05 12.10 37.96
N ALA A 239 6.89 11.11 38.26
CA ALA A 239 7.07 9.96 37.39
C ALA A 239 5.80 9.09 37.32
N GLN A 240 5.47 8.66 36.11
CA GLN A 240 4.35 7.77 35.82
C GLN A 240 4.80 6.64 34.90
N ASN A 241 4.26 5.44 35.10
CA ASN A 241 4.59 4.29 34.27
C ASN A 241 4.22 4.54 32.80
N GLY A 242 5.12 4.17 31.89
CA GLY A 242 4.95 4.33 30.44
C GLY A 242 5.29 5.72 29.89
N VAL A 243 5.66 6.67 30.75
CA VAL A 243 6.06 8.04 30.38
C VAL A 243 7.57 8.15 30.25
N THR A 244 8.03 8.73 29.14
CA THR A 244 9.44 8.94 28.82
C THR A 244 9.89 10.39 29.01
N GLY A 245 8.96 11.34 29.01
CA GLY A 245 9.24 12.76 29.21
C GLY A 245 7.97 13.60 29.35
N TYR A 246 8.12 14.92 29.32
CA TYR A 246 7.00 15.87 29.34
C TYR A 246 7.26 17.08 28.44
N ASN A 247 6.19 17.74 27.99
CA ASN A 247 6.29 19.01 27.28
C ASN A 247 5.75 20.14 28.15
N VAL A 248 6.29 21.34 27.92
CA VAL A 248 5.95 22.55 28.67
C VAL A 248 5.24 23.52 27.77
N TYR A 249 4.07 24.00 28.17
CA TYR A 249 3.30 25.00 27.47
C TYR A 249 3.19 26.24 28.33
N VAL A 250 3.56 27.39 27.78
CA VAL A 250 3.58 28.65 28.53
C VAL A 250 2.93 29.77 27.71
N GLY A 251 2.17 30.62 28.38
CA GLY A 251 1.60 31.86 27.85
C GLY A 251 1.67 32.98 28.87
N THR A 252 1.51 34.23 28.43
CA THR A 252 1.42 35.41 29.30
C THR A 252 -0.04 35.79 29.61
N THR A 253 -0.99 35.07 29.03
CA THR A 253 -2.42 35.16 29.31
C THR A 253 -2.99 33.73 29.35
N THR A 254 -3.97 33.51 30.24
CA THR A 254 -4.65 32.21 30.38
C THR A 254 -5.25 31.75 29.05
N GLY A 255 -5.09 30.45 28.74
CA GLY A 255 -5.64 29.82 27.55
C GLY A 255 -4.85 30.05 26.25
N ASN A 256 -3.76 30.83 26.29
CA ASN A 256 -2.88 31.09 25.15
C ASN A 256 -1.51 30.41 25.29
N GLU A 257 -1.43 29.29 26.03
CA GLU A 257 -0.17 28.59 26.23
C GLU A 257 0.32 27.89 24.96
N THR A 258 1.60 28.06 24.62
CA THR A 258 2.25 27.39 23.48
C THR A 258 3.49 26.62 23.90
N LYS A 259 3.82 25.56 23.16
CA LYS A 259 4.90 24.62 23.49
C LYS A 259 6.28 25.29 23.52
N GLN A 260 7.06 25.04 24.57
CA GLN A 260 8.35 25.70 24.83
C GLN A 260 9.58 24.79 24.60
N ASN A 261 9.39 23.57 24.10
CA ASN A 261 10.46 22.61 23.87
C ASN A 261 10.28 21.86 22.55
N SER A 262 11.38 21.63 21.82
CA SER A 262 11.40 20.90 20.54
C SER A 262 11.43 19.38 20.71
N THR A 263 12.06 18.90 21.80
CA THR A 263 12.06 17.49 22.22
C THR A 263 11.50 17.37 23.63
N PRO A 264 10.70 16.33 23.96
CA PRO A 264 10.21 16.11 25.32
C PRO A 264 11.34 16.12 26.36
N ILE A 265 11.10 16.79 27.48
CA ILE A 265 12.05 16.91 28.59
C ILE A 265 11.97 15.64 29.43
N ALA A 266 13.11 15.07 29.81
CA ALA A 266 13.13 13.86 30.63
C ALA A 266 12.49 14.11 32.00
N ILE A 267 11.70 13.14 32.48
CA ILE A 267 11.14 13.20 33.84
C ILE A 267 12.28 13.27 34.87
N GLY A 268 12.13 14.14 35.86
CA GLY A 268 13.14 14.46 36.87
C GLY A 268 14.04 15.65 36.50
N THR A 269 13.91 16.19 35.29
CA THR A 269 14.64 17.39 34.85
C THR A 269 13.70 18.59 34.79
N ASN A 270 14.01 19.67 35.49
CA ASN A 270 13.20 20.89 35.45
C ASN A 270 13.37 21.64 34.13
N TRP A 271 12.32 22.35 33.72
CA TRP A 271 12.39 23.29 32.61
C TRP A 271 12.68 24.70 33.11
N THR A 272 13.59 25.40 32.44
CA THR A 272 13.90 26.80 32.72
C THR A 272 13.65 27.62 31.46
N GLU A 273 12.92 28.72 31.61
CA GLU A 273 12.65 29.65 30.52
C GLU A 273 13.97 30.21 29.93
N PRO A 274 14.10 30.30 28.60
CA PRO A 274 15.26 30.94 27.97
C PRO A 274 15.41 32.40 28.41
N THR A 275 16.64 32.87 28.60
CA THR A 275 16.90 34.28 28.98
C THR A 275 16.48 35.30 27.91
N THR A 276 16.09 34.83 26.72
CA THR A 276 15.51 35.61 25.62
C THR A 276 13.98 35.67 25.65
N GLY A 277 13.33 35.03 26.63
CA GLY A 277 11.88 34.91 26.75
C GLY A 277 11.30 33.66 26.08
N LEU A 278 9.98 33.56 26.07
CA LEU A 278 9.23 32.45 25.46
C LEU A 278 9.52 32.31 23.96
N ILE A 279 9.49 31.08 23.48
CA ILE A 279 9.59 30.76 22.05
C ILE A 279 8.20 30.58 21.44
N ALA A 280 8.10 30.75 20.12
CA ALA A 280 6.90 30.39 19.37
C ALA A 280 6.75 28.85 19.34
N GLY A 281 5.58 28.36 19.69
CA GLY A 281 5.31 26.93 19.83
C GLY A 281 3.95 26.49 19.30
N ALA A 282 3.77 25.17 19.22
CA ALA A 282 2.49 24.57 18.89
C ALA A 282 1.46 24.78 20.03
N ALA A 283 0.17 24.79 19.67
CA ALA A 283 -0.93 24.83 20.63
C ALA A 283 -1.05 23.53 21.45
N LEU A 284 -1.79 23.61 22.56
CA LEU A 284 -2.08 22.46 23.43
C LEU A 284 -2.81 21.33 22.70
N PRO A 285 -2.54 20.05 23.03
CA PRO A 285 -3.30 18.92 22.51
C PRO A 285 -4.76 18.94 22.98
N THR A 286 -5.70 18.71 22.06
CA THR A 286 -7.14 18.58 22.36
C THR A 286 -7.60 17.12 22.51
N ALA A 287 -6.74 16.16 22.21
CA ALA A 287 -6.96 14.73 22.39
C ALA A 287 -5.65 14.05 22.84
N SER A 288 -5.77 12.97 23.63
CA SER A 288 -4.60 12.19 24.03
C SER A 288 -4.18 11.19 22.95
N THR A 289 -2.89 11.20 22.63
CA THR A 289 -2.21 10.24 21.74
C THR A 289 -1.18 9.37 22.49
N ALA A 290 -1.08 9.54 23.81
CA ALA A 290 -0.12 8.84 24.68
C ALA A 290 -0.27 7.31 24.74
N GLY A 291 -1.39 6.76 24.22
CA GLY A 291 -1.72 5.36 24.33
C GLY A 291 -2.33 5.02 25.70
N SER A 292 -2.22 3.75 26.08
CA SER A 292 -2.71 3.21 27.35
C SER A 292 -1.64 2.38 28.04
N LEU A 293 -1.78 2.19 29.34
CA LEU A 293 -0.97 1.27 30.11
C LEU A 293 -1.70 -0.08 30.23
N LEU A 294 -1.12 -1.13 29.68
CA LEU A 294 -1.48 -2.51 30.01
C LEU A 294 -0.78 -2.89 31.31
N THR A 295 -1.56 -3.20 32.34
CA THR A 295 -1.08 -3.79 33.58
C THR A 295 -1.35 -5.27 33.54
N ALA A 296 -0.32 -6.05 33.21
CA ALA A 296 -0.36 -7.51 33.21
C ALA A 296 -0.18 -8.03 34.64
N SER A 297 -1.25 -8.49 35.28
CA SER A 297 -1.19 -9.10 36.60
C SER A 297 -0.66 -10.53 36.57
N ALA A 298 -0.82 -11.23 35.45
CA ALA A 298 -0.24 -12.55 35.21
C ALA A 298 0.06 -12.76 33.72
N VAL A 299 1.13 -13.48 33.42
CA VAL A 299 1.43 -14.02 32.09
C VAL A 299 1.52 -15.53 32.24
N THR A 300 0.42 -16.23 31.92
CA THR A 300 0.25 -17.66 32.23
C THR A 300 1.03 -18.54 31.24
N ASN A 301 1.19 -18.08 30.00
CA ASN A 301 1.91 -18.78 28.95
C ASN A 301 2.64 -17.78 28.06
N GLY A 302 3.86 -18.11 27.61
CA GLY A 302 4.66 -17.27 26.70
C GLY A 302 5.24 -16.01 27.34
N ALA A 303 5.66 -15.06 26.50
CA ALA A 303 6.23 -13.78 26.93
C ALA A 303 5.72 -12.60 26.10
N LEU A 304 5.49 -11.46 26.77
CA LEU A 304 5.09 -10.20 26.14
C LEU A 304 6.29 -9.51 25.46
N ALA A 305 6.11 -9.04 24.23
CA ALA A 305 7.17 -8.40 23.47
C ALA A 305 6.65 -7.20 22.65
N LEU A 306 7.57 -6.32 22.25
CA LEU A 306 7.24 -5.18 21.40
C LEU A 306 6.56 -5.63 20.10
N ASN A 307 5.63 -4.82 19.62
CA ASN A 307 4.84 -5.02 18.40
C ASN A 307 3.91 -6.24 18.41
N GLN A 308 3.76 -6.95 19.53
CA GLN A 308 2.69 -7.93 19.67
C GLN A 308 1.34 -7.22 19.76
N SER A 309 0.36 -7.73 19.02
CA SER A 309 -1.01 -7.24 19.08
C SER A 309 -1.70 -7.77 20.34
N VAL A 310 -2.26 -6.87 21.14
CA VAL A 310 -3.02 -7.22 22.33
C VAL A 310 -4.49 -7.40 21.93
N ASN A 311 -5.06 -8.54 22.27
CA ASN A 311 -6.39 -8.96 21.87
C ASN A 311 -7.20 -9.45 23.08
N GLY A 312 -8.51 -9.22 23.06
CA GLY A 312 -9.44 -9.65 24.11
C GLY A 312 -10.82 -9.02 23.91
N SER A 313 -11.81 -9.47 24.69
CA SER A 313 -13.15 -8.84 24.69
C SER A 313 -13.03 -7.35 25.07
N GLY A 314 -13.73 -6.45 24.36
CA GLY A 314 -13.68 -5.01 24.64
C GLY A 314 -12.34 -4.31 24.36
N VAL A 315 -11.31 -5.05 23.93
CA VAL A 315 -10.02 -4.47 23.53
C VAL A 315 -10.17 -3.90 22.12
N THR A 316 -9.99 -2.59 22.00
CA THR A 316 -9.81 -1.95 20.70
C THR A 316 -8.42 -2.32 20.18
N PRO A 317 -8.25 -2.73 18.90
CA PRO A 317 -6.98 -3.19 18.38
C PRO A 317 -5.79 -2.28 18.75
N CYS A 318 -4.80 -2.85 19.43
CA CYS A 318 -3.60 -2.15 19.86
C CYS A 318 -2.39 -3.09 19.87
N TYR A 319 -1.20 -2.53 20.05
CA TYR A 319 0.05 -3.28 20.14
C TYR A 319 0.94 -2.74 21.27
N ILE A 320 1.84 -3.59 21.75
CA ILE A 320 2.84 -3.24 22.77
C ILE A 320 3.90 -2.33 22.13
N ALA A 321 3.92 -1.07 22.54
CA ALA A 321 4.87 -0.05 22.07
C ALA A 321 6.09 0.11 22.98
N ALA A 322 5.96 -0.23 24.27
CA ALA A 322 7.08 -0.23 25.22
C ALA A 322 6.88 -1.31 26.29
N LEU A 323 7.98 -1.91 26.75
CA LEU A 323 7.94 -3.00 27.75
C LEU A 323 7.73 -2.54 29.19
N GLY A 324 7.84 -1.23 29.47
CA GLY A 324 7.70 -0.65 30.80
C GLY A 324 8.47 -1.44 31.86
N THR A 325 7.76 -1.90 32.89
CA THR A 325 8.34 -2.70 33.99
C THR A 325 8.28 -4.21 33.76
N GLY A 326 7.60 -4.70 32.72
CA GLY A 326 7.18 -6.10 32.64
C GLY A 326 8.19 -7.10 32.08
N ALA A 327 9.23 -6.69 31.34
CA ALA A 327 10.29 -7.56 30.81
C ALA A 327 9.85 -8.94 30.25
N GLY A 328 8.64 -9.02 29.67
CA GLY A 328 8.06 -10.26 29.13
C GLY A 328 7.11 -11.02 30.05
N GLY A 329 7.13 -10.74 31.36
CA GLY A 329 6.23 -11.32 32.37
C GLY A 329 5.21 -10.32 32.92
N PRO A 330 4.67 -10.55 34.13
CA PRO A 330 3.81 -9.60 34.81
C PRO A 330 4.48 -8.23 34.97
N GLY A 331 3.70 -7.16 34.84
CA GLY A 331 4.20 -5.78 34.92
C GLY A 331 3.42 -4.84 34.02
N THR A 332 3.99 -3.67 33.75
CA THR A 332 3.33 -2.62 32.96
C THR A 332 3.94 -2.48 31.59
N TYR A 333 3.09 -2.26 30.58
CA TYR A 333 3.46 -2.13 29.17
C TYR A 333 2.70 -0.96 28.58
N THR A 334 3.35 -0.13 27.76
CA THR A 334 2.63 0.90 27.00
C THR A 334 2.06 0.27 25.75
N VAL A 335 0.74 0.35 25.56
CA VAL A 335 0.04 -0.08 24.36
C VAL A 335 -0.51 1.10 23.58
N THR A 336 -0.67 0.94 22.28
CA THR A 336 -1.22 2.00 21.43
C THR A 336 -2.73 2.20 21.58
N GLY A 337 -3.19 3.40 21.24
CA GLY A 337 -4.59 3.79 21.42
C GLY A 337 -4.96 4.07 22.88
N SER A 338 -5.79 5.07 23.10
CA SER A 338 -6.38 5.36 24.41
C SER A 338 -7.63 4.49 24.59
N GLN A 339 -7.63 3.60 25.58
CA GLN A 339 -8.74 2.69 25.86
C GLN A 339 -8.75 2.25 27.33
N THR A 340 -9.94 1.92 27.83
CA THR A 340 -10.14 1.35 29.17
C THR A 340 -10.73 -0.05 29.03
N VAL A 341 -10.03 -1.03 29.56
CA VAL A 341 -10.45 -2.44 29.61
C VAL A 341 -10.22 -2.93 31.03
N ALA A 342 -11.28 -3.45 31.67
CA ALA A 342 -11.18 -4.04 33.00
C ALA A 342 -10.24 -5.26 32.99
N SER A 343 -9.76 -5.67 34.16
CA SER A 343 -8.88 -6.84 34.25
C SER A 343 -9.59 -8.10 33.75
N GLN A 344 -9.01 -8.74 32.73
CA GLN A 344 -9.57 -9.93 32.08
C GLN A 344 -8.47 -10.76 31.41
N ALA A 345 -8.85 -11.89 30.82
CA ALA A 345 -7.98 -12.66 29.94
C ALA A 345 -7.76 -11.93 28.60
N LEU A 346 -6.50 -11.87 28.18
CA LEU A 346 -5.99 -11.20 26.99
C LEU A 346 -4.96 -12.11 26.30
N THR A 347 -4.65 -11.83 25.04
CA THR A 347 -3.57 -12.49 24.31
C THR A 347 -2.70 -11.48 23.60
N ALA A 348 -1.39 -11.72 23.58
CA ALA A 348 -0.43 -10.93 22.84
C ALA A 348 0.25 -11.81 21.79
N ASP A 349 -0.24 -11.81 20.56
CA ASP A 349 0.39 -12.51 19.43
C ASP A 349 0.37 -11.62 18.18
N ASN A 350 0.73 -12.15 17.01
CA ASN A 350 0.83 -11.30 15.82
C ASN A 350 -0.52 -11.09 15.10
N GLY A 351 -1.62 -11.65 15.62
CA GLY A 351 -2.97 -11.47 15.09
C GLY A 351 -3.19 -11.95 13.66
N THR A 352 -2.22 -12.63 13.03
CA THR A 352 -2.26 -12.94 11.59
C THR A 352 -1.80 -14.36 11.26
N THR A 353 -0.57 -14.75 11.62
CA THR A 353 0.02 -16.04 11.24
C THR A 353 0.36 -16.95 12.43
N ALA A 354 0.32 -16.41 13.64
CA ALA A 354 0.56 -17.14 14.87
C ALA A 354 -0.40 -16.68 15.96
N PHE A 355 -1.13 -17.64 16.53
CA PHE A 355 -2.11 -17.39 17.57
C PHE A 355 -1.85 -18.27 18.79
N VAL A 356 -1.91 -17.68 19.99
CA VAL A 356 -1.77 -18.42 21.26
C VAL A 356 -3.13 -18.90 21.80
N GLY A 357 -3.24 -20.20 22.06
CA GLY A 357 -4.39 -20.82 22.72
C GLY A 357 -4.39 -20.63 24.23
N PHE A 358 -5.55 -20.86 24.86
CA PHE A 358 -5.70 -20.76 26.33
C PHE A 358 -4.82 -21.78 27.07
N ASP A 359 -4.58 -22.93 26.46
CA ASP A 359 -3.75 -24.03 26.96
C ASP A 359 -2.26 -23.85 26.62
N GLY A 360 -1.89 -22.72 26.01
CA GLY A 360 -0.53 -22.43 25.56
C GLY A 360 -0.19 -23.00 24.17
N ALA A 361 -1.13 -23.57 23.42
CA ALA A 361 -0.88 -23.98 22.04
C ALA A 361 -0.45 -22.82 21.13
N ARG A 362 0.42 -23.07 20.15
CA ARG A 362 0.75 -22.10 19.09
C ARG A 362 0.15 -22.54 17.77
N TRP A 363 -0.98 -21.95 17.41
CA TRP A 363 -1.65 -22.18 16.14
C TRP A 363 -0.98 -21.36 15.05
N LYS A 364 -0.26 -22.05 14.16
CA LYS A 364 0.45 -21.48 13.03
C LYS A 364 -0.36 -21.65 11.77
N ARG A 365 -0.55 -20.54 11.07
CA ARG A 365 -1.17 -20.59 9.75
C ARG A 365 -0.29 -21.39 8.79
N THR A 366 -0.91 -22.28 8.00
CA THR A 366 -0.18 -23.16 7.07
C THR A 366 0.15 -22.47 5.75
N ASP A 367 -0.68 -21.54 5.29
CA ASP A 367 -0.51 -20.74 4.07
C ASP A 367 0.15 -19.37 4.36
N LYS A 368 1.48 -19.35 4.47
CA LYS A 368 2.24 -18.11 4.77
C LYS A 368 2.68 -17.31 3.52
N VAL A 369 2.34 -17.77 2.32
CA VAL A 369 2.90 -17.21 1.08
C VAL A 369 2.24 -15.88 0.70
N ASN A 370 0.92 -15.83 0.74
CA ASN A 370 0.13 -14.63 0.48
C ASN A 370 -0.77 -14.37 1.68
N LEU A 371 -0.66 -13.18 2.29
CA LEU A 371 -1.46 -12.81 3.46
C LEU A 371 -2.52 -11.78 3.05
N SER A 372 -3.77 -12.05 3.37
CA SER A 372 -4.86 -11.09 3.16
C SER A 372 -5.06 -10.18 4.37
N VAL A 373 -5.45 -8.93 4.17
CA VAL A 373 -5.83 -8.06 5.29
C VAL A 373 -7.02 -8.60 6.11
N PHE A 374 -7.92 -9.39 5.51
CA PHE A 374 -8.99 -10.09 6.26
C PHE A 374 -8.44 -11.12 7.22
N SER A 375 -7.37 -11.80 6.81
CA SER A 375 -6.67 -12.76 7.67
C SER A 375 -5.86 -12.11 8.79
N ALA A 376 -5.76 -10.78 8.80
CA ALA A 376 -5.28 -10.04 9.96
C ALA A 376 -6.41 -9.40 10.77
N GLY A 377 -7.67 -9.59 10.36
CA GLY A 377 -8.86 -9.17 11.08
C GLY A 377 -9.45 -7.83 10.66
N ALA A 378 -9.13 -7.34 9.46
CA ALA A 378 -9.77 -6.16 8.86
C ALA A 378 -11.25 -6.44 8.57
N TYR A 379 -12.09 -5.40 8.66
CA TYR A 379 -13.52 -5.47 8.37
C TYR A 379 -13.84 -4.99 6.96
N GLY A 380 -13.23 -3.88 6.53
CA GLY A 380 -13.55 -3.26 5.25
C GLY A 380 -15.00 -2.81 5.16
N ASP A 381 -15.61 -2.42 6.28
CA ASP A 381 -17.03 -2.05 6.39
C ASP A 381 -17.28 -0.52 6.28
N LYS A 382 -16.23 0.25 5.94
CA LYS A 382 -16.22 1.72 5.85
C LYS A 382 -16.62 2.45 7.15
N SER A 383 -16.53 1.78 8.29
CA SER A 383 -16.87 2.36 9.60
C SER A 383 -15.83 2.02 10.68
N THR A 384 -15.36 0.78 10.70
CA THR A 384 -14.36 0.26 11.62
C THR A 384 -12.97 0.70 11.19
N ASP A 385 -12.15 1.13 12.16
CA ASP A 385 -10.75 1.45 11.92
C ASP A 385 -9.92 0.16 11.73
N ASP A 386 -9.53 -0.08 10.48
CA ASP A 386 -8.78 -1.24 10.02
C ASP A 386 -7.25 -1.01 10.02
N THR A 387 -6.76 0.08 10.60
CA THR A 387 -5.32 0.40 10.59
C THR A 387 -4.48 -0.72 11.20
N ALA A 388 -4.85 -1.19 12.40
CA ALA A 388 -4.10 -2.22 13.12
C ALA A 388 -4.07 -3.58 12.39
N PRO A 389 -5.21 -4.17 11.96
CA PRO A 389 -5.16 -5.44 11.23
C PRO A 389 -4.37 -5.33 9.93
N ILE A 390 -4.52 -4.23 9.20
CA ILE A 390 -3.78 -4.03 7.95
C ILE A 390 -2.27 -3.91 8.22
N ALA A 391 -1.85 -3.15 9.24
CA ALA A 391 -0.45 -3.07 9.66
C ALA A 391 0.12 -4.44 10.08
N ASN A 392 -0.67 -5.26 10.78
CA ASN A 392 -0.26 -6.61 11.18
C ASN A 392 -0.03 -7.53 9.98
N ALA A 393 -0.89 -7.45 8.95
CA ALA A 393 -0.71 -8.23 7.72
C ALA A 393 0.64 -7.90 7.05
N PHE A 394 1.01 -6.62 6.99
CA PHE A 394 2.29 -6.19 6.45
C PHE A 394 3.47 -6.62 7.31
N ALA A 395 3.37 -6.47 8.63
CA ALA A 395 4.44 -6.85 9.55
C ALA A 395 4.70 -8.37 9.54
N ALA A 396 3.64 -9.17 9.42
CA ALA A 396 3.72 -10.63 9.37
C ALA A 396 4.23 -11.18 8.03
N GLN A 397 4.12 -10.40 6.95
CA GLN A 397 4.58 -10.83 5.64
C GLN A 397 6.12 -10.77 5.53
N LYS A 398 6.71 -11.72 4.81
CA LYS A 398 8.13 -11.70 4.45
C LYS A 398 8.43 -10.57 3.47
N VAL A 399 9.62 -9.97 3.56
CA VAL A 399 10.08 -8.99 2.57
C VAL A 399 10.02 -9.60 1.16
N GLY A 400 9.48 -8.87 0.19
CA GLY A 400 9.21 -9.35 -1.17
C GLY A 400 8.01 -10.31 -1.31
N GLY A 401 7.35 -10.70 -0.21
CA GLY A 401 6.10 -11.47 -0.25
C GLY A 401 4.90 -10.62 -0.71
N THR A 402 3.71 -11.23 -0.82
CA THR A 402 2.50 -10.54 -1.31
C THR A 402 1.49 -10.33 -0.20
N VAL A 403 1.01 -9.10 -0.01
CA VAL A 403 -0.21 -8.85 0.76
C VAL A 403 -1.38 -8.59 -0.18
N ASP A 404 -2.47 -9.31 0.07
CA ASP A 404 -3.74 -9.18 -0.61
C ASP A 404 -4.61 -8.15 0.11
N ILE A 405 -5.01 -7.13 -0.63
CA ILE A 405 -6.01 -6.14 -0.22
C ILE A 405 -7.22 -6.34 -1.12
N PRO A 406 -8.05 -7.36 -0.87
CA PRO A 406 -9.26 -7.62 -1.64
C PRO A 406 -10.27 -6.48 -1.53
N ARG A 407 -11.30 -6.52 -2.37
CA ARG A 407 -12.47 -5.62 -2.29
C ARG A 407 -13.05 -5.60 -0.87
N ALA A 408 -13.17 -4.40 -0.31
CA ALA A 408 -13.85 -4.15 0.95
C ALA A 408 -15.37 -4.39 0.83
N PRO A 409 -16.01 -5.17 1.73
CA PRO A 409 -17.45 -5.42 1.72
C PRO A 409 -18.32 -4.16 1.82
N GLY A 410 -17.87 -3.17 2.59
CA GLY A 410 -18.48 -1.85 2.74
C GLY A 410 -17.83 -0.78 1.88
N ASP A 411 -17.13 -1.18 0.81
CA ASP A 411 -16.49 -0.33 -0.20
C ASP A 411 -15.15 0.34 0.18
N ALA A 412 -14.78 0.42 1.45
CA ALA A 412 -13.46 0.88 1.87
C ALA A 412 -13.02 0.33 3.25
N TYR A 413 -11.71 0.31 3.48
CA TYR A 413 -11.09 0.12 4.78
C TYR A 413 -10.78 1.48 5.37
N ILE A 414 -11.44 1.87 6.49
CA ILE A 414 -11.11 3.12 7.17
C ILE A 414 -9.78 2.94 7.88
N VAL A 415 -8.84 3.85 7.65
CA VAL A 415 -7.51 3.80 8.25
C VAL A 415 -7.17 5.18 8.83
N ALA A 416 -6.49 5.25 9.97
CA ALA A 416 -6.25 6.48 10.70
C ALA A 416 -4.79 6.60 11.12
N SER A 417 -4.20 7.78 10.96
CA SER A 417 -2.98 8.11 11.69
C SER A 417 -3.36 8.61 13.08
N ARG A 418 -2.96 7.91 14.14
CA ARG A 418 -3.27 8.24 15.54
C ARG A 418 -2.04 8.72 16.33
N THR A 419 -0.92 9.01 15.68
CA THR A 419 0.35 9.43 16.31
C THR A 419 1.06 10.52 15.51
N ALA A 420 2.13 11.11 16.06
CA ALA A 420 3.06 12.01 15.34
C ALA A 420 3.86 11.31 14.21
N SER A 421 3.44 10.12 13.78
CA SER A 421 3.96 9.42 12.62
C SER A 421 3.65 10.23 11.36
N GLY A 422 4.67 10.49 10.54
CA GLY A 422 4.51 11.21 9.26
C GLY A 422 3.67 10.47 8.21
N SER A 423 3.04 9.34 8.54
CA SER A 423 2.19 8.55 7.66
C SER A 423 1.16 7.69 8.41
N VAL A 424 0.08 7.28 7.73
CA VAL A 424 -0.88 6.26 8.23
C VAL A 424 -0.21 4.89 8.25
N PHE A 425 0.43 4.50 7.14
CA PHE A 425 1.15 3.24 7.06
C PHE A 425 2.62 3.43 6.70
N ASP A 426 3.46 2.54 7.25
CA ASP A 426 4.86 2.39 6.90
C ASP A 426 5.08 1.04 6.21
N PHE A 427 5.31 1.09 4.90
CA PHE A 427 5.57 -0.07 4.04
C PHE A 427 7.07 -0.20 3.70
N SER A 428 7.96 0.36 4.52
CA SER A 428 9.43 0.34 4.33
C SER A 428 10.04 -1.04 4.12
N ARG A 429 9.34 -2.10 4.53
CA ARG A 429 9.61 -3.49 4.11
C ARG A 429 8.99 -3.71 2.73
N VAL A 430 9.76 -3.44 1.68
CA VAL A 430 9.29 -3.53 0.30
C VAL A 430 8.73 -4.93 0.01
N MET A 431 7.50 -4.95 -0.52
CA MET A 431 6.68 -6.14 -0.73
C MET A 431 5.71 -5.93 -1.88
N ASN A 432 5.12 -7.01 -2.38
CA ASN A 432 4.08 -6.95 -3.39
C ASN A 432 2.72 -6.62 -2.76
N ILE A 433 1.91 -5.83 -3.47
CA ILE A 433 0.52 -5.57 -3.14
C ILE A 433 -0.34 -6.05 -4.31
N ARG A 434 -1.29 -6.92 -4.00
CA ARG A 434 -2.31 -7.38 -4.95
C ARG A 434 -3.68 -6.94 -4.46
N ALA A 435 -4.36 -6.13 -5.26
CA ALA A 435 -5.66 -5.56 -4.96
C ALA A 435 -6.59 -5.61 -6.18
N ASP A 436 -7.89 -5.47 -5.92
CA ASP A 436 -8.96 -5.70 -6.91
C ASP A 436 -9.39 -4.42 -7.65
N GLY A 437 -8.78 -3.27 -7.34
CA GLY A 437 -9.12 -1.98 -7.95
C GLY A 437 -9.81 -1.02 -6.98
N MET A 438 -10.85 -0.33 -7.47
CA MET A 438 -11.45 0.84 -6.83
C MET A 438 -11.91 0.62 -5.37
N TYR A 439 -12.41 -0.57 -5.03
CA TYR A 439 -12.95 -0.89 -3.69
C TYR A 439 -11.96 -1.62 -2.79
N SER A 440 -10.74 -1.86 -3.26
CA SER A 440 -9.59 -2.18 -2.40
C SER A 440 -9.02 -0.88 -1.84
N ALA A 441 -9.89 -0.07 -1.25
CA ALA A 441 -9.63 1.31 -0.89
C ALA A 441 -9.16 1.44 0.55
N LEU A 442 -7.90 1.83 0.75
CA LEU A 442 -7.41 2.31 2.03
C LEU A 442 -7.82 3.78 2.14
N GLN A 443 -8.83 4.07 2.95
CA GLN A 443 -9.40 5.40 3.11
C GLN A 443 -8.91 6.04 4.42
N PRO A 444 -7.97 7.00 4.37
CA PRO A 444 -7.62 7.80 5.52
C PRO A 444 -8.87 8.47 6.14
N ALA A 445 -9.02 8.33 7.45
CA ALA A 445 -10.09 8.93 8.21
C ALA A 445 -10.07 10.46 8.08
N ALA A 446 -11.24 11.08 8.18
CA ALA A 446 -11.37 12.54 8.12
C ALA A 446 -10.45 13.22 9.14
N GLY A 447 -9.83 14.34 8.75
CA GLY A 447 -8.88 15.07 9.58
C GLY A 447 -7.44 14.51 9.56
N THR A 448 -7.16 13.42 8.86
CA THR A 448 -5.78 12.96 8.63
C THR A 448 -4.97 14.06 7.94
N THR A 449 -3.79 14.41 8.48
CA THR A 449 -2.90 15.47 7.95
C THR A 449 -1.54 14.94 7.46
N VAL A 450 -1.34 13.64 7.48
CA VAL A 450 -0.07 12.98 7.17
C VAL A 450 -0.13 12.22 5.84
N ASN A 451 0.96 11.62 5.40
CA ASN A 451 0.98 10.79 4.19
C ASN A 451 0.10 9.54 4.38
N THR A 452 -0.50 9.00 3.32
CA THR A 452 -1.25 7.74 3.46
C THR A 452 -0.28 6.56 3.62
N ILE A 453 0.67 6.42 2.70
CA ILE A 453 1.72 5.40 2.78
C ILE A 453 3.08 6.06 2.68
N ILE A 454 4.01 5.64 3.55
CA ILE A 454 5.44 5.87 3.35
C ILE A 454 6.13 4.56 2.99
N LEU A 455 7.09 4.65 2.07
CA LEU A 455 7.95 3.56 1.64
C LEU A 455 9.40 4.03 1.81
N LYS A 456 10.08 3.58 2.86
CA LYS A 456 11.51 3.81 3.08
C LYS A 456 12.28 2.50 2.87
N PRO A 457 12.73 2.19 1.65
CA PRO A 457 13.38 0.92 1.36
C PRO A 457 14.51 0.64 2.36
N ASN A 458 14.45 -0.50 3.05
CA ASN A 458 15.47 -0.85 4.04
C ASN A 458 16.86 -0.97 3.37
N PRO A 459 17.87 -0.17 3.78
CA PRO A 459 19.22 -0.24 3.22
C PRO A 459 19.91 -1.61 3.35
N ALA A 460 19.48 -2.44 4.31
CA ALA A 460 20.03 -3.78 4.51
C ALA A 460 19.48 -4.84 3.53
N VAL A 461 18.51 -4.47 2.68
CA VAL A 461 17.88 -5.38 1.72
C VAL A 461 17.95 -4.81 0.31
N ALA A 462 18.23 -5.65 -0.68
CA ALA A 462 18.11 -5.28 -2.08
C ALA A 462 16.61 -5.20 -2.45
N ASN A 463 16.02 -4.01 -2.38
CA ASN A 463 14.61 -3.79 -2.70
C ASN A 463 14.40 -3.68 -4.22
N ILE A 464 14.34 -4.85 -4.88
CA ILE A 464 14.29 -4.96 -6.35
C ILE A 464 13.05 -5.73 -6.78
N GLY A 465 12.38 -5.27 -7.83
CA GLY A 465 11.43 -6.09 -8.60
C GLY A 465 10.07 -6.36 -7.94
N SER A 466 9.65 -5.54 -6.96
CA SER A 466 8.33 -5.69 -6.35
C SER A 466 7.24 -4.94 -7.12
N LYS A 467 5.99 -5.37 -6.95
CA LYS A 467 4.84 -4.89 -7.73
C LYS A 467 3.66 -4.53 -6.84
N TRP A 468 3.08 -3.35 -7.08
CA TRP A 468 1.81 -2.93 -6.49
C TRP A 468 0.77 -2.80 -7.58
N GLU A 469 -0.35 -3.47 -7.40
CA GLU A 469 -1.36 -3.62 -8.45
C GLU A 469 -2.77 -3.45 -7.88
N GLY A 470 -3.55 -2.54 -8.47
CA GLY A 470 -4.98 -2.41 -8.16
C GLY A 470 -5.32 -1.66 -6.87
N LEU A 471 -4.34 -1.15 -6.12
CA LEU A 471 -4.60 -0.50 -4.84
C LEU A 471 -5.31 0.85 -5.02
N ALA A 472 -6.35 1.10 -4.21
CA ALA A 472 -7.01 2.41 -4.13
C ALA A 472 -6.65 3.11 -2.81
N LEU A 473 -6.41 4.43 -2.87
CA LEU A 473 -6.14 5.28 -1.71
C LEU A 473 -7.13 6.45 -1.67
N GLY A 474 -7.90 6.56 -0.59
CA GLY A 474 -8.96 7.55 -0.41
C GLY A 474 -10.37 6.99 -0.62
N ASP A 475 -11.36 7.87 -0.58
CA ASP A 475 -12.77 7.50 -0.69
C ASP A 475 -13.20 7.37 -2.17
N PRO A 476 -13.63 6.18 -2.62
CA PRO A 476 -14.00 5.95 -4.01
C PRO A 476 -15.25 6.74 -4.44
N TYR A 477 -16.09 7.19 -3.49
CA TYR A 477 -17.32 7.91 -3.81
C TYR A 477 -17.09 9.41 -4.03
N THR A 478 -16.32 10.03 -3.16
CA THR A 478 -16.05 11.47 -3.25
C THR A 478 -14.87 11.78 -4.16
N GLY A 479 -14.03 10.78 -4.44
CA GLY A 479 -12.81 10.96 -5.21
C GLY A 479 -11.73 11.76 -4.47
N ASN A 480 -11.88 11.90 -3.15
CA ASN A 480 -11.01 12.64 -2.24
C ASN A 480 -10.30 11.72 -1.25
N ARG A 481 -9.15 12.16 -0.74
CA ARG A 481 -8.32 11.48 0.24
C ARG A 481 -7.88 12.50 1.30
N ALA A 482 -8.13 12.19 2.57
CA ALA A 482 -7.55 12.98 3.66
C ALA A 482 -6.03 12.75 3.74
N GLY A 483 -5.29 13.75 4.20
CA GLY A 483 -3.83 13.71 4.32
C GLY A 483 -3.10 14.41 3.16
N THR A 484 -1.77 14.33 3.22
CA THR A 484 -0.86 15.01 2.28
C THR A 484 -0.61 14.16 1.05
N ASN A 485 0.44 13.34 1.00
CA ASN A 485 0.77 12.53 -0.18
C ASN A 485 0.12 11.15 -0.11
N GLY A 486 -0.20 10.56 -1.27
CA GLY A 486 -0.77 9.21 -1.38
C GLY A 486 0.28 8.16 -1.07
N ILE A 487 1.17 7.92 -2.04
CA ILE A 487 2.38 7.11 -1.87
C ILE A 487 3.57 8.04 -1.77
N TYR A 488 4.31 7.94 -0.66
CA TYR A 488 5.52 8.69 -0.41
C TYR A 488 6.73 7.75 -0.34
N VAL A 489 7.54 7.75 -1.38
CA VAL A 489 8.81 7.01 -1.46
C VAL A 489 9.94 7.90 -0.97
N ASP A 490 10.55 7.52 0.14
CA ASP A 490 11.66 8.25 0.75
C ASP A 490 12.93 7.40 0.69
N THR A 491 13.84 7.83 -0.18
CA THR A 491 15.16 7.23 -0.38
C THR A 491 16.27 8.16 0.12
N THR A 492 16.01 9.02 1.11
CA THR A 492 17.03 9.95 1.61
C THR A 492 18.09 9.29 2.48
N VAL A 493 17.80 8.12 3.05
CA VAL A 493 18.75 7.36 3.88
C VAL A 493 19.79 6.68 3.01
N ALA A 494 21.08 6.75 3.38
CA ALA A 494 22.16 6.13 2.64
C ALA A 494 21.94 4.62 2.45
N GLY A 495 22.09 4.14 1.22
CA GLY A 495 21.84 2.75 0.82
C GLY A 495 20.37 2.41 0.57
N SER A 496 19.42 3.31 0.88
CA SER A 496 18.01 3.10 0.59
C SER A 496 17.73 3.22 -0.90
N ASN A 497 17.63 2.06 -1.58
CA ASN A 497 17.41 1.97 -3.00
C ASN A 497 16.10 1.25 -3.32
N LEU A 498 15.39 1.74 -4.33
CA LEU A 498 14.16 1.17 -4.85
C LEU A 498 14.26 1.01 -6.36
N SER A 499 14.58 -0.20 -6.82
CA SER A 499 14.81 -0.44 -8.25
C SER A 499 13.79 -1.41 -8.84
N LYS A 500 13.47 -1.21 -10.12
CA LYS A 500 12.55 -2.08 -10.86
C LYS A 500 11.20 -2.29 -10.16
N MET A 501 10.71 -1.27 -9.45
CA MET A 501 9.35 -1.30 -8.93
C MET A 501 8.34 -1.13 -10.05
N LEU A 502 7.20 -1.79 -9.90
CA LEU A 502 6.05 -1.61 -10.77
C LEU A 502 4.84 -1.15 -9.94
N PHE A 503 4.42 0.10 -10.16
CA PHE A 503 3.18 0.65 -9.64
C PHE A 503 2.15 0.68 -10.77
N SER A 504 1.17 -0.23 -10.76
CA SER A 504 0.25 -0.44 -11.88
C SER A 504 -1.20 -0.44 -11.43
N ARG A 505 -2.10 0.16 -12.22
CA ARG A 505 -3.55 0.18 -11.95
C ARG A 505 -3.94 0.70 -10.57
N LEU A 506 -3.19 1.70 -10.08
CA LEU A 506 -3.50 2.37 -8.83
C LEU A 506 -4.65 3.35 -9.00
N ASN A 507 -5.43 3.56 -7.95
CA ASN A 507 -6.49 4.55 -7.89
C ASN A 507 -6.25 5.49 -6.70
N ILE A 508 -5.44 6.54 -6.89
CA ILE A 508 -5.08 7.47 -5.83
C ILE A 508 -5.95 8.72 -5.94
N MET A 509 -6.79 8.93 -4.94
CA MET A 509 -7.73 10.03 -4.86
C MET A 509 -7.08 11.35 -4.42
N ALA A 510 -7.77 12.47 -4.69
CA ALA A 510 -7.24 13.81 -4.52
C ALA A 510 -6.97 14.13 -3.04
N GLY A 511 -5.73 14.49 -2.71
CA GLY A 511 -5.34 15.00 -1.38
C GLY A 511 -4.68 16.38 -1.47
N THR A 512 -4.11 16.86 -0.35
CA THR A 512 -3.42 18.18 -0.35
C THR A 512 -2.02 18.13 -0.95
N GLY A 513 -1.40 16.94 -1.01
CA GLY A 513 -0.09 16.69 -1.61
C GLY A 513 -0.17 15.87 -2.90
N ALA A 514 0.96 15.28 -3.30
CA ALA A 514 1.06 14.49 -4.52
C ALA A 514 0.35 13.14 -4.41
N ALA A 515 -0.14 12.61 -5.54
CA ALA A 515 -0.62 11.22 -5.57
C ALA A 515 0.55 10.26 -5.36
N PHE A 516 1.67 10.55 -6.02
CA PHE A 516 2.93 9.84 -5.89
C PHE A 516 4.06 10.84 -5.68
N LEU A 517 4.78 10.73 -4.57
CA LEU A 517 5.97 11.52 -4.26
C LEU A 517 7.16 10.59 -4.10
N HIS A 518 8.26 10.90 -4.79
CA HIS A 518 9.57 10.33 -4.53
C HIS A 518 10.54 11.44 -4.15
N ILE A 519 11.31 11.23 -3.08
CA ILE A 519 12.44 12.07 -2.73
C ILE A 519 13.71 11.25 -2.53
N ASN A 520 14.84 11.89 -2.81
CA ASN A 520 16.17 11.36 -2.58
C ASN A 520 17.11 12.44 -2.04
N SER A 521 18.16 12.01 -1.36
CA SER A 521 19.32 12.85 -1.05
C SER A 521 20.46 12.45 -1.99
N PRO A 522 20.85 13.29 -2.97
CA PRO A 522 21.96 13.00 -3.88
C PRO A 522 23.29 12.70 -3.17
N ALA A 523 23.49 13.27 -1.97
CA ALA A 523 24.68 13.01 -1.15
C ALA A 523 24.69 11.58 -0.58
N ASN A 524 23.52 11.01 -0.31
CA ASN A 524 23.37 9.69 0.31
C ASN A 524 23.16 8.58 -0.72
N ASN A 525 22.42 8.84 -1.81
CA ASN A 525 22.22 7.91 -2.91
C ASN A 525 22.41 8.63 -4.25
N VAL A 526 23.65 8.58 -4.75
CA VAL A 526 24.09 9.25 -5.99
C VAL A 526 23.39 8.75 -7.25
N ASN A 527 22.88 7.52 -7.22
CA ASN A 527 22.10 6.91 -8.31
C ASN A 527 20.63 7.35 -8.32
N GLY A 528 20.23 8.25 -7.40
CA GLY A 528 18.90 8.83 -7.35
C GLY A 528 17.92 8.07 -6.45
N GLY A 529 18.36 6.99 -5.79
CA GLY A 529 17.56 6.20 -4.84
C GLY A 529 16.47 5.35 -5.50
N MET A 530 15.67 5.92 -6.39
CA MET A 530 14.66 5.21 -7.20
C MET A 530 15.01 5.25 -8.68
N TYR A 531 15.16 4.08 -9.32
CA TYR A 531 15.56 3.97 -10.72
C TYR A 531 14.93 2.75 -11.40
N ALA A 532 14.85 2.80 -12.73
CA ALA A 532 14.24 1.77 -13.56
C ALA A 532 12.80 1.38 -13.14
N THR A 533 12.09 2.28 -12.46
CA THR A 533 10.77 2.08 -11.86
C THR A 533 9.68 2.57 -12.81
N SER A 534 8.55 1.87 -12.81
CA SER A 534 7.41 2.17 -13.70
C SER A 534 6.18 2.55 -12.90
N ILE A 535 5.56 3.68 -13.26
CA ILE A 535 4.26 4.14 -12.75
C ILE A 535 3.29 4.13 -13.93
N GLU A 536 2.37 3.17 -13.96
CA GLU A 536 1.61 2.89 -15.18
C GLU A 536 0.14 2.54 -14.97
N ASN A 537 -0.65 2.75 -16.03
CA ASN A 537 -2.06 2.35 -16.11
C ASN A 537 -2.92 2.80 -14.92
N SER A 538 -2.57 3.92 -14.29
CA SER A 538 -3.13 4.35 -13.00
C SER A 538 -3.95 5.65 -13.10
N VAL A 539 -4.84 5.85 -12.12
CA VAL A 539 -5.54 7.12 -11.87
C VAL A 539 -4.85 7.82 -10.69
N LEU A 540 -4.25 8.98 -10.95
CA LEU A 540 -3.38 9.69 -10.01
C LEU A 540 -3.84 11.14 -9.82
N LYS A 541 -4.76 11.37 -8.88
CA LYS A 541 -5.24 12.71 -8.53
C LYS A 541 -4.30 13.36 -7.52
N GLY A 542 -3.49 14.31 -7.99
CA GLY A 542 -2.44 14.99 -7.23
C GLY A 542 -1.08 14.98 -7.92
N GLY A 543 -0.94 14.33 -9.08
CA GLY A 543 0.30 14.32 -9.85
C GLY A 543 1.36 13.35 -9.35
N ILE A 544 2.43 13.24 -10.15
CA ILE A 544 3.66 12.49 -9.86
C ILE A 544 4.77 13.50 -9.59
N ASN A 545 5.44 13.41 -8.45
CA ASN A 545 6.51 14.33 -8.07
C ASN A 545 7.79 13.53 -7.78
N LEU A 546 8.81 13.69 -8.62
CA LEU A 546 10.08 12.96 -8.54
C LEU A 546 11.23 13.92 -8.25
N GLN A 547 11.82 13.84 -7.07
CA GLN A 547 12.85 14.77 -6.59
C GLN A 547 14.18 14.06 -6.38
N ALA A 548 15.23 14.57 -7.03
CA ALA A 548 16.55 13.96 -7.09
C ALA A 548 16.51 12.48 -7.53
N THR A 549 15.60 12.14 -8.43
CA THR A 549 15.32 10.76 -8.82
C THR A 549 16.41 10.17 -9.73
N GLY A 550 16.44 8.85 -9.81
CA GLY A 550 17.40 8.10 -10.62
C GLY A 550 17.00 8.01 -12.09
N ASP A 551 17.76 7.21 -12.83
CA ASP A 551 17.61 7.06 -14.26
C ASP A 551 16.52 6.03 -14.64
N SER A 552 16.12 6.06 -15.90
CA SER A 552 15.27 5.02 -16.53
C SER A 552 13.88 4.84 -15.90
N ASN A 553 13.37 5.83 -15.15
CA ASN A 553 12.02 5.83 -14.61
C ASN A 553 10.97 6.19 -15.67
N ASN A 554 9.74 5.69 -15.54
CA ASN A 554 8.68 5.98 -16.49
C ASN A 554 7.31 6.26 -15.86
N ALA A 555 6.53 7.07 -16.58
CA ALA A 555 5.11 7.32 -16.34
C ALA A 555 4.33 6.99 -17.63
N HIS A 556 3.56 5.89 -17.65
CA HIS A 556 2.94 5.37 -18.87
C HIS A 556 1.43 5.14 -18.72
N LYS A 557 0.61 5.63 -19.66
CA LYS A 557 -0.85 5.33 -19.73
C LYS A 557 -1.62 5.69 -18.45
N ASN A 558 -1.20 6.76 -17.76
CA ASN A 558 -1.89 7.22 -16.57
C ASN A 558 -2.94 8.28 -16.90
N LEU A 559 -3.99 8.35 -16.08
CA LEU A 559 -4.85 9.52 -15.96
C LEU A 559 -4.38 10.35 -14.76
N ILE A 560 -3.91 11.57 -15.02
CA ILE A 560 -3.29 12.45 -14.02
C ILE A 560 -4.08 13.75 -13.95
N SER A 561 -4.48 14.17 -12.76
CA SER A 561 -5.26 15.40 -12.56
C SER A 561 -5.04 15.99 -11.17
N GLY A 562 -5.68 17.13 -10.88
CA GLY A 562 -5.64 17.78 -9.58
C GLY A 562 -4.83 19.10 -9.57
N PRO A 563 -4.69 19.72 -8.39
CA PRO A 563 -4.16 21.08 -8.27
C PRO A 563 -2.63 21.22 -8.39
N ASN A 564 -1.91 20.11 -8.28
CA ASN A 564 -0.44 20.09 -8.38
C ASN A 564 0.00 19.94 -9.85
N VAL A 565 1.30 20.09 -10.10
CA VAL A 565 1.90 19.72 -11.40
C VAL A 565 1.57 18.26 -11.71
N GLY A 566 1.17 17.97 -12.96
CA GLY A 566 0.88 16.61 -13.40
C GLY A 566 2.07 15.68 -13.24
N ILE A 567 3.21 16.07 -13.80
CA ILE A 567 4.49 15.39 -13.60
C ILE A 567 5.56 16.43 -13.28
N TYR A 568 6.16 16.34 -12.09
CA TYR A 568 7.36 17.08 -11.72
C TYR A 568 8.57 16.15 -11.77
N LEU A 569 9.64 16.59 -12.43
CA LEU A 569 10.89 15.84 -12.57
C LEU A 569 12.10 16.69 -12.21
N SER A 570 12.90 16.19 -11.28
CA SER A 570 14.26 16.65 -11.03
C SER A 570 15.15 15.43 -10.79
N ASN A 571 15.96 15.07 -11.78
CA ASN A 571 16.91 13.97 -11.66
C ASN A 571 18.13 14.37 -10.83
N THR A 572 18.76 13.40 -10.17
CA THR A 572 20.12 13.60 -9.63
C THR A 572 21.15 13.78 -10.76
N SER A 573 22.29 14.39 -10.45
CA SER A 573 23.39 14.53 -11.42
C SER A 573 23.83 13.16 -11.95
N GLY A 574 24.03 13.07 -13.27
CA GLY A 574 24.40 11.82 -13.96
C GLY A 574 23.23 10.91 -14.29
N ALA A 575 22.05 11.08 -13.69
CA ALA A 575 20.86 10.30 -14.06
C ALA A 575 20.26 10.78 -15.39
N SER A 576 19.80 9.84 -16.20
CA SER A 576 19.27 10.11 -17.54
C SER A 576 17.99 9.33 -17.82
N LEU A 577 17.24 9.72 -18.86
CA LEU A 577 16.07 9.00 -19.37
C LEU A 577 14.94 8.85 -18.33
N PHE A 578 14.11 9.87 -18.21
CA PHE A 578 12.73 9.69 -17.75
C PHE A 578 11.81 9.65 -18.96
N THR A 579 10.81 8.75 -18.99
CA THR A 579 9.82 8.75 -20.09
C THR A 579 8.40 8.88 -19.57
N ALA A 580 7.75 9.98 -19.95
CA ALA A 580 6.31 10.16 -19.80
C ALA A 580 5.64 9.98 -21.16
N MET A 581 4.85 8.91 -21.32
CA MET A 581 4.19 8.63 -22.59
C MET A 581 2.73 8.19 -22.45
N ASP A 582 1.93 8.49 -23.47
CA ASP A 582 0.53 8.05 -23.62
C ASP A 582 -0.35 8.37 -22.37
N ASN A 583 -0.01 9.39 -21.59
CA ASN A 583 -0.80 9.81 -20.43
C ASN A 583 -1.90 10.81 -20.83
N ASN A 584 -2.98 10.84 -20.05
CA ASN A 584 -3.99 11.89 -20.09
C ASN A 584 -3.82 12.80 -18.87
N ILE A 585 -3.48 14.08 -19.07
CA ILE A 585 -3.07 15.01 -18.01
C ILE A 585 -3.96 16.26 -18.02
N THR A 586 -4.69 16.47 -16.92
CA THR A 586 -5.57 17.63 -16.71
C THR A 586 -5.26 18.39 -15.41
N SER A 587 -4.00 18.37 -14.99
CA SER A 587 -3.49 19.05 -13.79
C SER A 587 -3.42 20.58 -13.93
N THR A 588 -3.97 21.30 -12.95
CA THR A 588 -3.98 22.79 -12.98
C THR A 588 -2.64 23.41 -12.56
N GLY A 589 -1.72 22.65 -11.97
CA GLY A 589 -0.34 23.11 -11.75
C GLY A 589 0.53 23.09 -13.02
N GLY A 590 -0.05 22.85 -14.20
CA GLY A 590 0.68 22.52 -15.42
C GLY A 590 0.82 21.01 -15.61
N ALA A 591 0.98 20.57 -16.86
CA ALA A 591 1.05 19.14 -17.18
C ALA A 591 2.42 18.54 -16.87
N LEU A 592 3.49 19.30 -17.12
CA LEU A 592 4.87 18.86 -16.90
C LEU A 592 5.72 20.03 -16.41
N GLN A 593 6.53 19.77 -15.38
CA GLN A 593 7.65 20.61 -15.01
C GLN A 593 8.93 19.77 -14.92
N VAL A 594 10.02 20.26 -15.51
CA VAL A 594 11.33 19.62 -15.41
C VAL A 594 12.39 20.64 -14.98
N ASP A 595 13.02 20.37 -13.84
CA ASP A 595 14.09 21.24 -13.31
C ASP A 595 15.48 20.62 -13.50
N ALA A 596 15.59 19.30 -13.70
CA ALA A 596 16.84 18.62 -14.05
C ALA A 596 16.56 17.23 -14.67
N GLY A 597 17.44 16.80 -15.59
CA GLY A 597 17.42 15.46 -16.18
C GLY A 597 17.76 15.44 -17.67
N SER A 598 18.76 14.67 -18.06
CA SER A 598 19.15 14.53 -19.47
C SER A 598 18.35 13.42 -20.17
N ARG A 599 18.02 13.61 -21.45
CA ARG A 599 17.29 12.67 -22.32
C ARG A 599 15.88 12.30 -21.82
N PHE A 600 15.22 13.18 -21.08
CA PHE A 600 13.82 12.94 -20.75
C PHE A 600 12.94 13.01 -22.01
N LYS A 601 11.86 12.25 -22.00
CA LYS A 601 10.95 12.11 -23.14
C LYS A 601 9.51 12.35 -22.70
N PHE A 602 8.83 13.24 -23.40
CA PHE A 602 7.42 13.54 -23.24
C PHE A 602 6.71 13.25 -24.57
N LEU A 603 6.09 12.07 -24.67
CA LEU A 603 5.66 11.49 -25.93
C LEU A 603 4.16 11.16 -25.96
N ARG A 604 3.44 11.64 -26.98
CA ARG A 604 2.03 11.23 -27.26
C ARG A 604 1.08 11.38 -26.06
N ASN A 605 1.34 12.33 -25.18
CA ASN A 605 0.44 12.64 -24.08
C ASN A 605 -0.71 13.53 -24.56
N ASN A 606 -1.88 13.36 -23.97
CA ASN A 606 -3.01 14.28 -24.12
C ASN A 606 -3.04 15.21 -22.91
N CYS A 607 -2.80 16.50 -23.12
CA CYS A 607 -2.78 17.51 -22.08
C CYS A 607 -3.78 18.61 -22.39
N GLU A 608 -4.77 18.79 -21.51
CA GLU A 608 -5.86 19.73 -21.73
C GLU A 608 -6.12 20.54 -20.46
N GLN A 609 -6.27 21.85 -20.58
CA GLN A 609 -6.71 22.72 -19.49
C GLN A 609 -7.89 23.58 -19.91
N THR A 610 -8.90 23.55 -19.05
CA THR A 610 -10.13 24.36 -19.13
C THR A 610 -10.30 25.26 -17.92
N THR A 611 -9.36 25.24 -16.97
CA THR A 611 -9.36 26.09 -15.78
C THR A 611 -8.02 26.80 -15.62
N SER A 612 -8.00 27.91 -14.91
CA SER A 612 -6.78 28.68 -14.66
C SER A 612 -5.72 27.86 -13.95
N PHE A 613 -4.45 28.14 -14.27
CA PHE A 613 -3.33 27.53 -13.59
C PHE A 613 -3.29 27.88 -12.09
N THR A 614 -2.79 26.94 -11.29
CA THR A 614 -2.54 27.08 -9.85
C THR A 614 -1.03 27.16 -9.59
N GLY A 615 -0.63 27.59 -8.38
CA GLY A 615 0.76 27.52 -7.94
C GLY A 615 1.76 28.40 -8.71
N GLY A 616 1.28 29.42 -9.44
CA GLY A 616 2.13 30.32 -10.22
C GLY A 616 2.60 29.76 -11.57
N ALA A 617 2.06 28.61 -12.02
CA ALA A 617 2.39 28.08 -13.33
C ALA A 617 1.94 29.03 -14.46
N GLN A 618 2.82 29.23 -15.44
CA GLN A 618 2.59 30.12 -16.60
C GLN A 618 2.59 29.38 -17.94
N TYR A 619 2.94 28.09 -17.93
CA TYR A 619 3.09 27.24 -19.09
C TYR A 619 2.45 25.88 -18.83
N MET A 620 1.96 25.23 -19.88
CA MET A 620 1.48 23.85 -19.75
C MET A 620 2.65 22.88 -19.55
N LEU A 621 3.73 23.08 -20.32
CA LEU A 621 5.00 22.38 -20.19
C LEU A 621 6.06 23.40 -19.81
N ASN A 622 6.60 23.31 -18.60
CA ASN A 622 7.66 24.19 -18.12
C ASN A 622 8.97 23.41 -17.94
N ILE A 623 9.85 23.48 -18.94
CA ILE A 623 11.18 22.89 -18.88
C ILE A 623 12.14 23.97 -18.40
N SER A 624 12.27 24.10 -17.09
CA SER A 624 12.93 25.24 -16.43
C SER A 624 14.45 25.07 -16.30
N GLY A 625 14.90 23.83 -16.10
CA GLY A 625 16.32 23.52 -15.84
C GLY A 625 16.87 24.19 -14.59
N ALA A 626 16.01 24.53 -13.62
CA ALA A 626 16.36 25.27 -12.41
C ALA A 626 17.41 24.56 -11.54
N ASN A 627 17.52 23.23 -11.64
CA ASN A 627 18.43 22.39 -10.85
C ASN A 627 19.55 21.77 -11.68
N GLY A 628 19.62 22.03 -12.99
CA GLY A 628 20.68 21.52 -13.85
C GLY A 628 20.37 21.60 -15.34
N THR A 629 21.42 21.57 -16.16
CA THR A 629 21.32 21.57 -17.61
C THR A 629 20.71 20.26 -18.12
N MET A 630 19.77 20.37 -19.06
CA MET A 630 19.06 19.22 -19.61
C MET A 630 19.50 18.99 -21.06
N SER A 631 20.28 17.94 -21.28
CA SER A 631 20.74 17.58 -22.62
C SER A 631 19.73 16.69 -23.34
N THR A 632 19.44 17.01 -24.59
CA THR A 632 18.65 16.24 -25.56
C THR A 632 17.24 15.80 -25.12
N PRO A 633 16.41 16.67 -24.51
CA PRO A 633 15.03 16.31 -24.22
C PRO A 633 14.18 16.19 -25.49
N GLU A 634 13.16 15.35 -25.44
CA GLU A 634 12.27 15.06 -26.57
C GLU A 634 10.80 15.32 -26.21
N ILE A 635 10.17 16.32 -26.84
CA ILE A 635 8.76 16.67 -26.66
C ILE A 635 8.05 16.43 -27.99
N ARG A 636 7.38 15.27 -28.11
CA ARG A 636 6.85 14.85 -29.41
C ARG A 636 5.49 14.18 -29.41
N GLY A 637 4.71 14.46 -30.45
CA GLY A 637 3.43 13.77 -30.67
C GLY A 637 2.34 14.14 -29.67
N ASN A 638 2.55 15.14 -28.81
CA ASN A 638 1.62 15.47 -27.73
C ASN A 638 0.49 16.37 -28.23
N HIS A 639 -0.67 16.25 -27.61
CA HIS A 639 -1.73 17.26 -27.69
C HIS A 639 -1.64 18.20 -26.48
N LEU A 640 -1.54 19.51 -26.72
CA LEU A 640 -1.36 20.54 -25.70
C LEU A 640 -2.42 21.64 -25.90
N GLY A 641 -3.58 21.47 -25.26
CA GLY A 641 -4.74 22.36 -25.43
C GLY A 641 -5.05 23.26 -24.22
N LEU A 642 -4.94 24.58 -24.40
CA LEU A 642 -5.46 25.60 -23.47
C LEU A 642 -6.77 26.17 -24.03
N PHE A 643 -7.92 25.91 -23.40
CA PHE A 643 -9.24 26.13 -24.02
C PHE A 643 -10.12 27.23 -23.39
N SER A 644 -9.67 27.94 -22.35
CA SER A 644 -10.58 28.79 -21.55
C SER A 644 -9.99 30.15 -21.10
N ASN A 645 -9.34 30.88 -22.01
CA ASN A 645 -8.76 32.21 -21.71
C ASN A 645 -7.82 32.22 -20.49
N ILE A 646 -7.06 31.14 -20.31
CA ILE A 646 -6.17 30.91 -19.16
C ILE A 646 -4.99 31.88 -19.25
N SER A 647 -4.69 32.67 -18.21
CA SER A 647 -3.46 33.48 -18.19
C SER A 647 -2.23 32.60 -18.32
N ASN A 648 -1.44 32.80 -19.37
CA ASN A 648 -0.25 32.01 -19.67
C ASN A 648 0.76 32.85 -20.47
N ALA A 649 2.03 32.44 -20.42
CA ALA A 649 3.11 33.01 -21.22
C ALA A 649 3.43 32.15 -22.47
N GLY A 650 2.84 30.95 -22.57
CA GLY A 650 2.88 30.09 -23.74
C GLY A 650 2.46 28.64 -23.41
N ASN A 651 2.46 27.76 -24.40
CA ASN A 651 2.15 26.33 -24.16
C ASN A 651 3.40 25.58 -23.68
N ILE A 652 4.52 25.72 -24.39
CA ILE A 652 5.80 25.05 -24.10
C ILE A 652 6.85 26.11 -23.79
N HIS A 653 7.54 25.94 -22.67
CA HIS A 653 8.69 26.74 -22.30
C HIS A 653 9.95 25.87 -22.17
N LEU A 654 11.06 26.35 -22.74
CA LEU A 654 12.37 25.73 -22.68
C LEU A 654 13.41 26.72 -22.14
N SER A 655 14.10 26.31 -21.09
CA SER A 655 15.24 27.01 -20.50
C SER A 655 16.32 26.02 -20.10
N ASN A 656 17.59 26.43 -20.20
CA ASN A 656 18.78 25.63 -19.84
C ASN A 656 18.79 24.22 -20.51
N THR A 657 18.36 24.16 -21.76
CA THR A 657 18.38 22.93 -22.58
C THR A 657 19.50 22.96 -23.60
N ILE A 658 20.06 21.79 -23.91
CA ILE A 658 21.02 21.60 -25.00
C ILE A 658 20.48 20.55 -25.95
N GLY A 659 20.18 20.90 -27.20
CA GLY A 659 19.75 19.93 -28.22
C GLY A 659 18.33 19.40 -28.02
N ALA A 660 17.42 20.20 -27.43
CA ALA A 660 16.01 19.85 -27.27
C ALA A 660 15.33 19.59 -28.63
N LEU A 661 14.40 18.64 -28.71
CA LEU A 661 13.58 18.41 -29.90
C LEU A 661 12.09 18.62 -29.58
N VAL A 662 11.45 19.54 -30.32
CA VAL A 662 10.00 19.79 -30.24
C VAL A 662 9.38 19.57 -31.62
N SER A 663 8.66 18.47 -31.81
CA SER A 663 8.08 18.11 -33.11
C SER A 663 6.83 17.25 -32.97
N ASP A 664 6.02 17.20 -34.02
CA ASP A 664 4.81 16.40 -34.14
C ASP A 664 3.74 16.71 -33.08
N ASN A 665 3.81 17.86 -32.39
CA ASN A 665 2.82 18.23 -31.37
C ASN A 665 1.64 19.00 -31.99
N THR A 666 0.48 18.90 -31.35
CA THR A 666 -0.68 19.78 -31.56
C THR A 666 -0.71 20.81 -30.43
N ILE A 667 -0.58 22.08 -30.76
CA ILE A 667 -0.47 23.20 -29.81
C ILE A 667 -1.66 24.12 -30.02
N LEU A 668 -2.62 24.09 -29.09
CA LEU A 668 -3.82 24.92 -29.12
C LEU A 668 -3.83 25.86 -27.92
N ASN A 669 -4.19 27.12 -28.17
CA ASN A 669 -4.31 28.13 -27.12
C ASN A 669 -5.43 29.09 -27.49
N SER A 670 -6.48 29.14 -26.67
CA SER A 670 -7.66 29.97 -26.93
C SER A 670 -7.39 31.47 -26.81
N ASN A 671 -6.32 31.87 -26.13
CA ASN A 671 -6.00 33.28 -25.94
C ASN A 671 -5.62 33.90 -27.29
N ALA A 672 -6.20 35.05 -27.60
CA ALA A 672 -5.88 35.81 -28.81
C ALA A 672 -4.38 36.19 -28.83
N SER A 673 -3.73 35.99 -29.97
CA SER A 673 -2.31 36.31 -30.18
C SER A 673 -1.36 35.62 -29.19
N SER A 674 -1.70 34.41 -28.76
CA SER A 674 -0.90 33.62 -27.83
C SER A 674 0.42 33.14 -28.44
N VAL A 675 1.33 32.70 -27.55
CA VAL A 675 2.62 32.10 -27.92
C VAL A 675 2.53 30.58 -27.82
N GLY A 676 3.00 29.87 -28.85
CA GLY A 676 3.09 28.41 -28.83
C GLY A 676 4.28 27.92 -28.01
N ILE A 677 5.49 28.26 -28.47
CA ILE A 677 6.75 27.80 -27.89
C ILE A 677 7.60 29.00 -27.49
N VAL A 678 8.16 28.99 -26.29
CA VAL A 678 9.12 29.98 -25.78
C VAL A 678 10.46 29.29 -25.54
N ILE A 679 11.53 29.84 -26.11
CA ILE A 679 12.91 29.37 -25.95
C ILE A 679 13.74 30.50 -25.35
N ASP A 680 14.30 30.26 -24.17
CA ASP A 680 15.15 31.21 -23.46
C ASP A 680 16.58 31.28 -24.03
N ALA A 681 17.28 32.37 -23.70
CA ALA A 681 18.63 32.67 -24.20
C ALA A 681 19.72 31.66 -23.77
N ASN A 682 19.48 30.94 -22.67
CA ASN A 682 20.37 29.90 -22.17
C ASN A 682 20.14 28.54 -22.85
N CYS A 683 19.24 28.43 -23.83
CA CYS A 683 19.07 27.22 -24.63
C CYS A 683 20.05 27.20 -25.80
N LEU A 684 20.62 26.01 -26.06
CA LEU A 684 21.56 25.78 -27.14
C LEU A 684 21.01 24.71 -28.11
N ASN A 685 21.08 25.00 -29.40
CA ASN A 685 20.80 24.04 -30.48
C ASN A 685 19.41 23.35 -30.40
N THR A 686 18.39 24.09 -29.95
CA THR A 686 17.00 23.60 -29.95
C THR A 686 16.53 23.29 -31.36
N ARG A 687 15.93 22.12 -31.58
CA ARG A 687 15.36 21.67 -32.85
C ARG A 687 13.85 21.78 -32.82
N ILE A 688 13.32 22.69 -33.64
CA ILE A 688 11.88 22.82 -33.87
C ILE A 688 11.53 22.09 -35.17
N GLY A 689 10.87 20.95 -35.04
CA GLY A 689 10.31 20.23 -36.19
C GLY A 689 8.91 20.71 -36.57
N PRO A 690 8.20 19.98 -37.45
CA PRO A 690 6.81 20.30 -37.78
C PRO A 690 5.94 20.22 -36.51
N ASN A 691 5.09 21.20 -36.28
CA ASN A 691 4.08 21.19 -35.22
C ASN A 691 2.78 21.81 -35.77
N THR A 692 1.64 21.36 -35.28
CA THR A 692 0.32 21.91 -35.64
C THR A 692 -0.06 22.98 -34.63
N TYR A 693 -0.43 24.17 -35.10
CA TYR A 693 -0.80 25.30 -34.24
C TYR A 693 -2.25 25.69 -34.45
N GLY A 694 -2.98 25.97 -33.38
CA GLY A 694 -4.32 26.55 -33.43
C GLY A 694 -4.32 27.96 -34.02
N SER A 695 -5.44 28.38 -34.60
CA SER A 695 -5.59 29.69 -35.28
C SER A 695 -5.31 30.90 -34.38
N SER A 696 -5.54 30.77 -33.07
CA SER A 696 -5.33 31.84 -32.09
C SER A 696 -3.87 31.99 -31.64
N VAL A 697 -2.99 31.05 -32.00
CA VAL A 697 -1.54 31.14 -31.72
C VAL A 697 -0.91 32.12 -32.72
N GLY A 698 -0.84 33.39 -32.31
CA GLY A 698 -0.29 34.46 -33.14
C GLY A 698 1.21 34.35 -33.33
N THR A 699 1.94 33.89 -32.32
CA THR A 699 3.39 33.69 -32.37
C THR A 699 3.72 32.22 -32.13
N LYS A 700 4.13 31.51 -33.18
CA LYS A 700 4.43 30.08 -33.09
C LYS A 700 5.62 29.78 -32.18
N VAL A 701 6.71 30.54 -32.35
CA VAL A 701 7.94 30.39 -31.59
C VAL A 701 8.50 31.78 -31.24
N VAL A 702 8.77 32.00 -29.96
CA VAL A 702 9.63 33.08 -29.46
C VAL A 702 11.01 32.45 -29.21
N ASP A 703 12.00 32.82 -30.02
CA ASP A 703 13.31 32.17 -30.03
C ASP A 703 14.42 33.14 -29.61
N ASN A 704 14.82 33.07 -28.34
CA ASN A 704 15.99 33.76 -27.81
C ASN A 704 17.24 32.85 -27.74
N GLY A 705 17.10 31.57 -28.07
CA GLY A 705 18.16 30.57 -27.96
C GLY A 705 19.29 30.76 -28.96
N THR A 706 20.43 30.14 -28.68
CA THR A 706 21.59 30.14 -29.59
C THR A 706 21.58 28.90 -30.48
N GLY A 707 21.70 29.09 -31.78
CA GLY A 707 21.82 27.99 -32.75
C GLY A 707 20.54 27.20 -33.02
N THR A 708 19.36 27.71 -32.65
CA THR A 708 18.04 27.10 -32.88
C THR A 708 17.84 26.71 -34.35
N MET A 709 17.34 25.49 -34.57
CA MET A 709 17.04 24.88 -35.87
C MET A 709 15.53 24.87 -36.13
N GLY A 710 15.14 24.97 -37.40
CA GLY A 710 13.76 24.91 -37.87
C GLY A 710 12.95 26.19 -37.68
N VAL A 711 13.59 27.29 -37.29
CA VAL A 711 12.96 28.60 -37.09
C VAL A 711 13.49 29.59 -38.13
N ILE A 712 12.57 30.23 -38.88
CA ILE A 712 12.91 31.28 -39.85
C ILE A 712 13.09 32.61 -39.13
N LYS A 713 14.25 33.25 -39.33
CA LYS A 713 14.60 34.56 -38.76
C LYS A 713 14.70 35.60 -39.87
N ILE A 714 14.12 36.78 -39.64
CA ILE A 714 14.23 37.93 -40.54
C ILE A 714 15.58 38.62 -40.32
N ILE A 715 16.24 39.04 -41.39
CA ILE A 715 17.40 39.93 -41.30
C ILE A 715 16.85 41.36 -41.17
N SER A 716 16.98 41.94 -39.97
CA SER A 716 16.48 43.29 -39.66
C SER A 716 17.57 44.32 -39.45
N THR A 717 18.82 43.89 -39.30
CA THR A 717 19.97 44.77 -39.05
C THR A 717 20.95 44.65 -40.22
N PHE A 718 21.09 45.74 -40.95
CA PHE A 718 21.96 45.84 -42.11
C PHE A 718 23.10 46.84 -41.85
N ALA A 719 24.17 46.73 -42.63
CA ALA A 719 25.32 47.62 -42.59
C ALA A 719 25.54 48.26 -43.98
N ASN A 720 26.32 49.35 -44.03
CA ASN A 720 26.77 49.97 -45.27
C ASN A 720 25.63 50.27 -46.28
N ASN A 721 24.53 50.85 -45.77
CA ASN A 721 23.32 51.24 -46.51
C ASN A 721 22.53 50.11 -47.17
N TRP A 722 22.92 48.84 -46.96
CA TRP A 722 22.12 47.72 -47.39
C TRP A 722 20.77 47.72 -46.69
N ALA A 723 19.72 47.29 -47.39
CA ALA A 723 18.38 47.13 -46.83
C ALA A 723 17.65 45.97 -47.54
N ALA A 724 16.52 45.54 -46.99
CA ALA A 724 15.61 44.66 -47.69
C ALA A 724 15.07 45.33 -48.97
N SER A 725 15.10 44.61 -50.10
CA SER A 725 14.54 45.12 -51.35
C SER A 725 13.02 45.27 -51.25
N SER A 726 12.51 46.41 -51.71
CA SER A 726 11.08 46.70 -51.87
C SER A 726 10.57 46.44 -53.29
N ALA A 727 11.45 46.07 -54.23
CA ALA A 727 11.09 45.84 -55.62
C ALA A 727 10.34 44.49 -55.78
N ALA A 728 9.33 44.50 -56.65
CA ALA A 728 8.47 43.34 -56.88
C ALA A 728 9.15 42.29 -57.78
N PRO A 729 8.98 40.97 -57.52
CA PRO A 729 8.30 40.40 -56.37
C PRO A 729 9.12 40.56 -55.08
N THR A 730 8.48 41.05 -54.02
CA THR A 730 9.13 41.27 -52.73
C THR A 730 9.52 39.94 -52.09
N SER A 731 10.76 39.86 -51.62
CA SER A 731 11.26 38.66 -50.93
C SER A 731 12.10 39.10 -49.73
N THR A 732 11.49 39.04 -48.54
CA THR A 732 12.11 39.50 -47.30
C THR A 732 13.40 38.73 -47.00
N PRO A 733 14.54 39.41 -46.83
CA PRO A 733 15.79 38.81 -46.38
C PRO A 733 15.61 38.04 -45.08
N ARG A 734 16.00 36.77 -45.10
CA ARG A 734 15.82 35.85 -43.98
C ARG A 734 16.87 34.77 -44.02
N PHE A 735 17.07 34.15 -42.87
CA PHE A 735 17.92 32.98 -42.70
C PHE A 735 17.26 31.98 -41.77
N TYR A 736 17.62 30.72 -41.92
CA TYR A 736 17.27 29.69 -40.97
C TYR A 736 18.33 28.61 -40.98
N LYS A 737 18.35 27.79 -39.93
CA LYS A 737 19.13 26.57 -39.88
C LYS A 737 18.16 25.41 -39.97
N ASP A 738 18.35 24.49 -40.92
CA ASP A 738 17.52 23.29 -40.99
C ASP A 738 17.86 22.28 -39.88
N ILE A 739 17.10 21.19 -39.80
CA ILE A 739 17.24 20.20 -38.73
C ILE A 739 18.54 19.40 -38.82
N LEU A 740 19.24 19.45 -39.96
CA LEU A 740 20.56 18.84 -40.17
C LEU A 740 21.70 19.80 -39.82
N GLY A 741 21.39 21.04 -39.46
CA GLY A 741 22.37 22.05 -39.10
C GLY A 741 22.84 22.93 -40.26
N THR A 742 22.26 22.80 -41.45
CA THR A 742 22.64 23.64 -42.59
C THR A 742 21.95 25.00 -42.49
N VAL A 743 22.74 26.08 -42.52
CA VAL A 743 22.24 27.45 -42.61
C VAL A 743 21.86 27.74 -44.05
N ARG A 744 20.69 28.36 -44.26
CA ARG A 744 20.19 28.78 -45.57
C ARG A 744 19.79 30.24 -45.51
N LEU A 745 20.21 31.01 -46.50
CA LEU A 745 19.82 32.40 -46.68
C LEU A 745 18.82 32.50 -47.84
N HIS A 746 17.90 33.45 -47.73
CA HIS A 746 16.85 33.69 -48.72
C HIS A 746 16.47 35.17 -48.76
N GLY A 747 15.93 35.62 -49.88
CA GLY A 747 15.44 36.99 -50.03
C GLY A 747 16.39 37.92 -50.77
N LYS A 748 15.98 39.19 -50.87
CA LYS A 748 16.65 40.19 -51.71
C LYS A 748 17.10 41.41 -50.93
N LEU A 749 18.33 41.85 -51.15
CA LEU A 749 18.91 43.08 -50.62
C LEU A 749 18.99 44.18 -51.69
N ALA A 750 19.05 45.44 -51.30
CA ALA A 750 19.21 46.59 -52.20
C ALA A 750 19.97 47.75 -51.55
N ASN A 751 20.33 48.75 -52.36
CA ASN A 751 20.83 50.09 -52.03
C ASN A 751 22.19 50.20 -51.35
N GLY A 752 22.82 49.07 -51.00
CA GLY A 752 24.07 49.13 -50.23
C GLY A 752 25.33 49.41 -51.05
N THR A 753 26.41 49.69 -50.34
CA THR A 753 27.73 49.96 -50.93
C THR A 753 28.34 48.67 -51.49
N VAL A 754 28.71 48.67 -52.78
CA VAL A 754 29.25 47.50 -53.51
C VAL A 754 30.78 47.38 -53.54
N THR A 755 31.50 48.26 -52.83
CA THR A 755 32.97 48.17 -52.70
C THR A 755 33.35 46.82 -52.12
N SER A 756 34.28 46.11 -52.76
CA SER A 756 34.72 44.78 -52.32
C SER A 756 35.10 44.76 -50.83
N GLY A 757 34.55 43.79 -50.09
CA GLY A 757 34.79 43.57 -48.67
C GLY A 757 33.84 44.32 -47.73
N THR A 758 32.85 45.06 -48.23
CA THR A 758 31.89 45.76 -47.35
C THR A 758 30.85 44.81 -46.77
N THR A 759 30.64 44.90 -45.46
CA THR A 759 29.62 44.11 -44.76
C THR A 759 28.21 44.53 -45.14
N MET A 760 27.38 43.55 -45.50
CA MET A 760 25.95 43.76 -45.76
C MET A 760 25.12 43.57 -44.48
N PHE A 761 25.44 42.52 -43.72
CA PHE A 761 24.86 42.20 -42.42
C PHE A 761 25.75 41.16 -41.70
N THR A 762 25.43 40.86 -40.44
CA THR A 762 26.18 39.88 -39.63
C THR A 762 25.23 38.81 -39.12
N LEU A 763 25.59 37.54 -39.33
CA LEU A 763 24.86 36.40 -38.78
C LEU A 763 25.17 36.23 -37.29
N PRO A 764 24.15 35.94 -36.46
CA PRO A 764 24.35 35.71 -35.04
C PRO A 764 25.14 34.42 -34.79
N THR A 765 25.75 34.32 -33.60
CA THR A 765 26.39 33.08 -33.14
C THR A 765 25.44 31.89 -33.28
N GLY A 766 25.98 30.75 -33.69
CA GLY A 766 25.20 29.56 -34.03
C GLY A 766 24.66 29.56 -35.46
N PHE A 767 24.76 30.63 -36.25
CA PHE A 767 24.39 30.63 -37.69
C PHE A 767 25.57 30.96 -38.62
N ARG A 768 26.78 30.98 -38.08
CA ARG A 768 28.04 31.28 -38.79
C ARG A 768 28.65 29.99 -39.31
N PRO A 769 29.46 29.99 -40.38
CA PRO A 769 30.18 28.80 -40.85
C PRO A 769 31.46 28.55 -40.04
N ASP A 770 31.95 27.30 -40.01
CA ASP A 770 33.25 26.93 -39.40
C ASP A 770 34.45 27.43 -40.22
N GLN A 771 34.26 27.61 -41.53
CA GLN A 771 35.26 28.13 -42.46
C GLN A 771 34.64 29.23 -43.31
N THR A 772 35.45 30.15 -43.83
CA THR A 772 34.96 31.17 -44.76
C THR A 772 34.36 30.50 -46.00
N CYS A 773 33.14 30.88 -46.36
CA CYS A 773 32.43 30.35 -47.53
C CYS A 773 32.26 31.45 -48.59
N GLU A 774 32.45 31.09 -49.86
CA GLU A 774 32.32 31.99 -51.02
C GLU A 774 31.16 31.51 -51.91
N PHE A 775 30.30 32.42 -52.36
CA PHE A 775 29.11 32.09 -53.15
C PHE A 775 28.95 32.99 -54.36
N LEU A 776 28.68 32.38 -55.51
CA LEU A 776 28.16 33.08 -56.69
C LEU A 776 26.68 33.39 -56.47
N VAL A 777 26.29 34.64 -56.68
CA VAL A 777 24.90 35.11 -56.52
C VAL A 777 24.42 35.86 -57.74
N ILE A 778 23.12 36.13 -57.79
CA ILE A 778 22.51 36.98 -58.83
C ILE A 778 22.35 38.39 -58.26
N THR A 779 22.75 39.38 -59.04
CA THR A 779 22.56 40.81 -58.74
C THR A 779 21.91 41.53 -59.92
N TYR A 780 21.25 42.66 -59.68
CA TYR A 780 20.57 43.46 -60.70
C TYR A 780 21.14 44.88 -60.71
N ASN A 781 21.40 45.43 -61.90
CA ASN A 781 21.93 46.79 -62.08
C ASN A 781 20.86 47.84 -62.43
N GLY A 782 19.57 47.47 -62.42
CA GLY A 782 18.49 48.33 -62.90
C GLY A 782 17.99 48.00 -64.30
N THR A 783 18.69 47.15 -65.06
CA THR A 783 18.33 46.74 -66.43
C THR A 783 18.43 45.23 -66.68
N THR A 784 19.49 44.57 -66.19
CA THR A 784 19.76 43.14 -66.44
C THR A 784 20.25 42.42 -65.18
N LEU A 785 19.94 41.14 -65.06
CA LEU A 785 20.55 40.26 -64.05
C LEU A 785 22.01 39.97 -64.41
N THR A 786 22.89 40.06 -63.44
CA THR A 786 24.35 39.93 -63.56
C THR A 786 24.91 39.09 -62.41
N PRO A 787 25.99 38.32 -62.63
CA PRO A 787 26.64 37.58 -61.55
C PRO A 787 27.24 38.52 -60.49
N GLY A 788 27.10 38.15 -59.23
CA GLY A 788 27.76 38.76 -58.08
C GLY A 788 28.45 37.71 -57.20
N HIS A 789 29.20 38.17 -56.22
CA HIS A 789 30.03 37.35 -55.34
C HIS A 789 29.88 37.81 -53.89
N ILE A 790 29.49 36.89 -53.01
CA ILE A 790 29.34 37.11 -51.57
C ILE A 790 30.27 36.17 -50.82
N ARG A 791 30.91 36.71 -49.79
CA ARG A 791 31.67 35.94 -48.80
C ARG A 791 30.95 35.92 -47.46
N VAL A 792 30.90 34.76 -46.82
CA VAL A 792 30.46 34.59 -45.43
C VAL A 792 31.68 34.21 -44.60
N ASN A 793 32.10 35.08 -43.68
CA ASN A 793 33.25 34.83 -42.80
C ASN A 793 32.84 34.06 -41.54
N THR A 794 33.83 33.46 -40.86
CA THR A 794 33.64 32.67 -39.62
C THR A 794 33.14 33.52 -38.43
N ASP A 795 33.40 34.83 -38.44
CA ASP A 795 32.84 35.78 -37.47
C ASP A 795 31.36 36.14 -37.74
N GLY A 796 30.77 35.59 -38.80
CA GLY A 796 29.39 35.79 -39.22
C GLY A 796 29.18 36.98 -40.15
N THR A 797 30.20 37.77 -40.45
CA THR A 797 30.06 38.88 -41.40
C THR A 797 29.78 38.35 -42.80
N VAL A 798 28.72 38.86 -43.42
CA VAL A 798 28.34 38.57 -44.81
C VAL A 798 28.70 39.79 -45.64
N VAL A 799 29.69 39.66 -46.51
CA VAL A 799 30.27 40.79 -47.25
C VAL A 799 30.10 40.62 -48.76
N ILE A 800 29.90 41.73 -49.47
CA ILE A 800 29.92 41.74 -50.93
C ILE A 800 31.37 41.85 -51.40
N MET A 801 31.74 41.01 -52.37
CA MET A 801 33.08 41.03 -52.98
C MET A 801 33.03 41.61 -54.40
N ALA A 802 31.94 41.36 -55.12
CA ALA A 802 31.64 41.97 -56.43
C ALA A 802 30.14 41.88 -56.71
N GLY A 803 29.57 42.82 -57.48
CA GLY A 803 28.17 42.77 -57.90
C GLY A 803 27.51 44.14 -57.97
N GLN A 804 26.18 44.14 -58.08
CA GLN A 804 25.33 45.32 -58.20
C GLN A 804 24.41 45.46 -56.98
N ASN A 805 23.90 46.66 -56.72
CA ASN A 805 23.11 46.97 -55.52
C ASN A 805 21.65 47.36 -55.79
N THR A 806 21.17 47.38 -57.04
CA THR A 806 19.73 47.59 -57.27
C THR A 806 18.94 46.41 -56.69
N GLU A 807 19.40 45.18 -56.94
CA GLU A 807 19.00 44.00 -56.16
C GLU A 807 20.20 43.05 -56.01
N LEU A 808 20.28 42.34 -54.88
CA LEU A 808 21.19 41.23 -54.63
C LEU A 808 20.40 40.07 -54.02
N HIS A 809 20.48 38.89 -54.63
CA HIS A 809 19.71 37.71 -54.23
C HIS A 809 20.53 36.84 -53.28
N LEU A 810 19.93 36.47 -52.15
CA LEU A 810 20.52 35.54 -51.17
C LEU A 810 20.11 34.08 -51.42
N ASP A 811 19.10 33.86 -52.26
CA ASP A 811 18.56 32.53 -52.55
C ASP A 811 19.63 31.59 -53.12
N GLY A 812 19.78 30.42 -52.50
CA GLY A 812 20.74 29.39 -52.91
C GLY A 812 22.02 29.34 -52.06
N ILE A 813 22.25 30.31 -51.18
CA ILE A 813 23.36 30.26 -50.23
C ILE A 813 23.05 29.26 -49.12
N ALA A 814 23.89 28.24 -48.98
CA ALA A 814 23.80 27.24 -47.92
C ALA A 814 25.19 26.79 -47.44
N PHE A 815 25.35 26.58 -46.13
CA PHE A 815 26.58 26.10 -45.52
C PHE A 815 26.31 25.45 -44.16
N PRO A 816 27.15 24.51 -43.69
CA PRO A 816 27.04 23.96 -42.34
C PRO A 816 27.33 25.04 -41.29
N ALA A 817 26.54 25.08 -40.22
CA ALA A 817 26.82 25.97 -39.10
C ALA A 817 28.03 25.51 -38.29
N ALA A 818 28.72 26.47 -37.69
CA ALA A 818 29.88 26.23 -36.85
C ALA A 818 29.54 25.46 -35.57
N GLY A 819 30.46 24.59 -35.14
CA GLY A 819 30.35 23.87 -33.86
C GLY A 819 29.26 22.80 -33.81
N LEU A 820 28.85 22.24 -34.95
CA LEU A 820 27.88 21.13 -35.03
C LEU A 820 28.46 19.76 -34.65
N ALA A 821 29.79 19.62 -34.69
CA ALA A 821 30.53 18.37 -34.47
C ALA A 821 30.21 17.66 -33.14
N ASP A 822 29.66 18.38 -32.14
CA ASP A 822 29.25 17.79 -30.85
C ASP A 822 27.79 17.30 -30.79
N SER A 823 26.97 17.48 -31.84
CA SER A 823 25.52 17.18 -31.76
C SER A 823 24.83 16.58 -33.00
N ILE A 824 25.46 16.62 -34.17
CA ILE A 824 25.00 15.97 -35.42
C ILE A 824 26.27 15.39 -36.08
N SER A 825 26.21 14.15 -36.60
CA SER A 825 27.40 13.47 -37.15
C SER A 825 28.11 14.32 -38.21
N ASP A 826 29.45 14.24 -38.25
CA ASP A 826 30.36 14.92 -39.20
C ASP A 826 30.06 14.58 -40.68
N LEU A 827 28.97 15.12 -41.23
CA LEU A 827 28.56 14.96 -42.63
C LEU A 827 28.68 16.27 -43.39
#